data_AF-A0A969L1I4-F1
#
_entry.id   AF-A0A969L1I4-F1
#
_cell.length_a   1.000
_cell.length_b   1.000
_cell.length_c   1.000
_cell.angle_alpha   90.00
_cell.angle_beta   90.00
_cell.angle_gamma   90.00
#
_symmetry.space_group_name_H-M   'P 1'
#
loop_
_entity.id
_entity.type
_entity.pdbx_description
1 polymer ?
#
loop_
_entity_poly.entity_id
_entity_poly.type
_entity_poly.pdbx_seq_one_letter_code
_entity_poly.pdbx_strand_id
1 'polypeptide(L)'
;MNVQRSTFNVQHSTLSSWAALAFAAAYLLFPHLQAANIADFHADPFVVAPLLFAFWYVTQHRWGWMWLWAIIAMATKETLPTLTGMLGLWLLLTAVRRPPTATSPHKEAVSRRQPAVLHGLALIIVSAVWFFVATFVIVAPLARQYFQTEGPIYLSSRYSGDNLLALLQEPARWWYVLGLLAAAGFLPLLAPDLLLLGLPVLVANMTSSFAGQYSGEQHYSAPLVAVFIIAAIYGARRLINRSSLSENNGQVFRITTVIYVTLWLLAWSLAYQAGHGWTPFSGRMEIYSMSPAAAQLPQFISQIPAETVVSASAAIHPHLAHRRVIYAFPTVQEADYLLVDVTDIPGVHPNDARTKIMELLAADWQLLKADQGLLLAQKSPSISSVSPLPDSFFNFARSTGQPTYPAQITFGDGQLHLLGYDIHDDPDNGVSFRFYWQSQAPLPDDIRLWPLIYDDAGRLLSDPTQVPMIAAVWYPPAKWQRGEVVVTETLPQLLPDIIHLGLAAGPENSFADPDQRWPIAAASGGTIPLNSGRWVQLATFERYGLNLIRQTTTLKLTPLSLAEIRFGPAIRLTGFDLGPANLQPGATLPLLLQWTTDAPLPGNYTVFLHLLADDGRLVAQHDAYPTWLTPQPTSQWPLRQPILDRHELKLPADLAPGRYTLQVGLYDAQTMQRLALPDGSDAFIVGQLQIQ
;
A
#
# COMPACT_ATOMS: atom_id res chain seq x y z
N MET A 1 -38.11 -47.26 39.18
CA MET A 1 -36.84 -46.89 39.85
C MET A 1 -35.77 -47.76 39.23
N ASN A 2 -34.74 -47.28 38.52
CA ASN A 2 -33.94 -46.08 38.74
C ASN A 2 -33.68 -45.30 37.44
N VAL A 3 -34.01 -44.02 37.51
CA VAL A 3 -33.48 -42.94 36.69
C VAL A 3 -32.06 -42.67 37.19
N GLN A 4 -31.03 -42.91 36.39
CA GLN A 4 -29.70 -42.27 36.50
C GLN A 4 -28.76 -42.71 35.37
N ARG A 5 -28.96 -42.18 34.15
CA ARG A 5 -27.93 -42.07 33.11
C ARG A 5 -28.28 -40.94 32.15
N SER A 6 -28.09 -39.68 32.53
CA SER A 6 -28.23 -38.56 31.58
C SER A 6 -27.34 -37.34 31.82
N THR A 7 -26.50 -37.29 32.86
CA THR A 7 -25.72 -36.07 33.17
C THR A 7 -24.31 -36.02 32.57
N PHE A 8 -23.77 -37.13 32.04
CA PHE A 8 -22.36 -37.19 31.59
C PHE A 8 -22.10 -36.97 30.09
N ASN A 9 -23.15 -36.79 29.26
CA ASN A 9 -22.98 -36.52 27.81
C ASN A 9 -22.98 -35.02 27.46
N VAL A 10 -23.33 -34.14 28.40
CA VAL A 10 -23.49 -32.71 28.13
C VAL A 10 -22.15 -31.97 28.05
N GLN A 11 -21.13 -32.36 28.83
CA GLN A 11 -19.79 -31.71 28.76
C GLN A 11 -19.04 -32.01 27.45
N HIS A 12 -19.21 -33.21 26.88
CA HIS A 12 -18.62 -33.55 25.58
C HIS A 12 -19.32 -32.83 24.42
N SER A 13 -20.63 -32.60 24.51
CA SER A 13 -21.35 -31.84 23.48
C SER A 13 -21.01 -30.35 23.54
N THR A 14 -20.86 -29.75 24.73
CA THR A 14 -20.49 -28.33 24.86
C THR A 14 -19.08 -28.05 24.39
N LEU A 15 -18.07 -28.82 24.82
CA LEU A 15 -16.68 -28.62 24.39
C LEU A 15 -16.53 -28.83 22.87
N SER A 16 -17.18 -29.85 22.31
CA SER A 16 -17.17 -30.07 20.86
C SER A 16 -17.85 -28.93 20.10
N SER A 17 -18.91 -28.34 20.67
CA SER A 17 -19.58 -27.17 20.10
C SER A 17 -18.68 -25.93 20.13
N TRP A 18 -17.94 -25.71 21.22
CA TRP A 18 -16.96 -24.62 21.30
C TRP A 18 -15.79 -24.80 20.32
N ALA A 19 -15.28 -26.02 20.17
CA ALA A 19 -14.25 -26.30 19.16
C ALA A 19 -14.79 -26.05 17.73
N ALA A 20 -16.03 -26.46 17.44
CA ALA A 20 -16.67 -26.18 16.15
C ALA A 20 -16.83 -24.67 15.91
N LEU A 21 -17.27 -23.93 16.94
CA LEU A 21 -17.37 -22.46 16.87
C LEU A 21 -16.00 -21.82 16.63
N ALA A 22 -14.93 -22.35 17.21
CA ALA A 22 -13.57 -21.84 16.99
C ALA A 22 -13.11 -22.01 15.53
N PHE A 23 -13.45 -23.12 14.87
CA PHE A 23 -13.18 -23.27 13.43
C PHE A 23 -14.00 -22.30 12.57
N ALA A 24 -15.26 -22.03 12.95
CA ALA A 24 -16.07 -21.02 12.27
C ALA A 24 -15.47 -19.61 12.48
N ALA A 25 -15.01 -19.30 13.69
CA ALA A 25 -14.32 -18.05 13.98
C ALA A 25 -13.00 -17.94 13.20
N ALA A 26 -12.18 -18.99 13.15
CA ALA A 26 -10.95 -19.03 12.37
C ALA A 26 -11.19 -18.83 10.87
N TYR A 27 -12.28 -19.39 10.32
CA TYR A 27 -12.69 -19.14 8.94
C TYR A 27 -13.02 -17.65 8.69
N LEU A 28 -13.75 -17.01 9.60
CA LEU A 28 -14.09 -15.57 9.48
C LEU A 28 -12.88 -14.66 9.73
N LEU A 29 -11.95 -15.07 10.60
CA LEU A 29 -10.69 -14.41 10.89
C LEU A 29 -9.59 -14.75 9.87
N PHE A 30 -9.92 -15.37 8.74
CA PHE A 30 -8.94 -15.73 7.73
C PHE A 30 -8.67 -14.50 6.84
N PRO A 31 -7.46 -13.89 6.85
CA PRO A 31 -7.22 -12.64 6.12
C PRO A 31 -7.51 -12.74 4.62
N HIS A 32 -7.15 -13.85 4.00
CA HIS A 32 -7.39 -14.13 2.59
C HIS A 32 -8.89 -14.17 2.21
N LEU A 33 -9.77 -14.49 3.16
CA LEU A 33 -11.22 -14.40 2.96
C LEU A 33 -11.68 -12.95 3.06
N GLN A 34 -11.12 -12.19 4.00
CA GLN A 34 -11.46 -10.77 4.17
C GLN A 34 -11.00 -9.94 2.99
N ALA A 35 -9.76 -10.15 2.55
CA ALA A 35 -9.20 -9.63 1.31
C ALA A 35 -10.17 -9.80 0.13
N ALA A 36 -10.74 -10.99 -0.03
CA ALA A 36 -11.69 -11.27 -1.10
C ALA A 36 -13.00 -10.47 -1.01
N ASN A 37 -13.36 -9.95 0.17
CA ASN A 37 -14.55 -9.11 0.35
C ASN A 37 -14.26 -7.62 0.15
N ILE A 38 -13.01 -7.19 0.27
CA ILE A 38 -12.60 -5.79 0.07
C ILE A 38 -12.01 -5.53 -1.33
N ALA A 39 -11.44 -6.55 -1.99
CA ALA A 39 -10.71 -6.44 -3.24
C ALA A 39 -11.62 -6.36 -4.49
N ASP A 40 -12.75 -5.65 -4.38
CA ASP A 40 -13.80 -5.50 -5.40
C ASP A 40 -14.58 -6.79 -5.76
N PHE A 41 -15.68 -6.67 -6.50
CA PHE A 41 -16.58 -7.77 -6.83
C PHE A 41 -15.96 -8.75 -7.85
N HIS A 42 -15.75 -9.99 -7.43
CA HIS A 42 -15.17 -11.03 -8.26
C HIS A 42 -15.93 -12.36 -8.16
N ALA A 43 -15.82 -13.20 -9.19
CA ALA A 43 -16.51 -14.48 -9.25
C ALA A 43 -15.91 -15.57 -8.35
N ASP A 44 -14.59 -15.54 -8.11
CA ASP A 44 -13.86 -16.59 -7.39
C ASP A 44 -14.41 -16.91 -5.99
N PRO A 45 -14.80 -15.92 -5.15
CA PRO A 45 -15.37 -16.19 -3.83
C PRO A 45 -16.70 -16.96 -3.86
N PHE A 46 -17.47 -16.88 -4.95
CA PHE A 46 -18.78 -17.56 -5.04
C PHE A 46 -18.67 -19.09 -5.04
N VAL A 47 -17.49 -19.65 -5.33
CA VAL A 47 -17.28 -21.11 -5.32
C VAL A 47 -17.18 -21.69 -3.91
N VAL A 48 -16.85 -20.85 -2.92
CA VAL A 48 -16.54 -21.28 -1.55
C VAL A 48 -17.71 -22.06 -0.94
N ALA A 49 -18.93 -21.50 -0.97
CA ALA A 49 -20.09 -22.17 -0.41
C ALA A 49 -20.49 -23.44 -1.20
N PRO A 50 -20.64 -23.42 -2.54
CA PRO A 50 -20.89 -24.63 -3.33
C PRO A 50 -19.86 -25.75 -3.10
N LEU A 51 -18.57 -25.42 -3.02
CA LEU A 51 -17.51 -26.39 -2.76
C LEU A 51 -17.63 -27.02 -1.36
N LEU A 52 -17.88 -26.20 -0.33
CA LEU A 52 -18.12 -26.68 1.04
C LEU A 52 -19.33 -27.61 1.11
N PHE A 53 -20.44 -27.28 0.42
CA PHE A 53 -21.62 -28.15 0.37
C PHE A 53 -21.35 -29.44 -0.41
N ALA A 54 -20.70 -29.38 -1.57
CA ALA A 54 -20.33 -30.56 -2.34
C ALA A 54 -19.47 -31.50 -1.49
N PHE A 55 -18.46 -30.97 -0.80
CA PHE A 55 -17.64 -31.73 0.13
C PHE A 55 -18.48 -32.30 1.29
N TRP A 56 -19.33 -31.50 1.93
CA TRP A 56 -20.15 -31.98 3.05
C TRP A 56 -21.06 -33.14 2.63
N TYR A 57 -21.82 -33.01 1.53
CA TYR A 57 -22.70 -34.06 1.05
C TYR A 57 -21.95 -35.29 0.57
N VAL A 58 -20.72 -35.14 0.04
CA VAL A 58 -19.89 -36.29 -0.31
C VAL A 58 -19.51 -37.10 0.92
N THR A 59 -19.20 -36.44 2.04
CA THR A 59 -18.87 -37.13 3.30
C THR A 59 -20.06 -37.87 3.92
N GLN A 60 -21.28 -37.46 3.55
CA GLN A 60 -22.54 -38.10 3.96
C GLN A 60 -23.03 -39.17 2.96
N HIS A 61 -22.29 -39.42 1.88
CA HIS A 61 -22.71 -40.31 0.78
C HIS A 61 -24.06 -39.90 0.13
N ARG A 62 -24.40 -38.61 0.15
CA ARG A 62 -25.62 -38.08 -0.46
C ARG A 62 -25.32 -37.56 -1.87
N TRP A 63 -25.18 -38.51 -2.81
CA TRP A 63 -24.63 -38.25 -4.14
C TRP A 63 -25.38 -37.20 -4.96
N GLY A 64 -26.71 -37.23 -4.96
CA GLY A 64 -27.51 -36.25 -5.73
C GLY A 64 -27.27 -34.80 -5.29
N TRP A 65 -27.19 -34.57 -3.98
CA TRP A 65 -26.88 -33.25 -3.42
C TRP A 65 -25.43 -32.86 -3.69
N MET A 66 -24.49 -33.80 -3.58
CA MET A 66 -23.10 -33.56 -3.95
C MET A 66 -22.99 -33.09 -5.41
N TRP A 67 -23.68 -33.75 -6.35
CA TRP A 67 -23.69 -33.36 -7.76
C TRP A 67 -24.32 -31.99 -8.00
N LEU A 68 -25.45 -31.70 -7.36
CA LEU A 68 -26.08 -30.39 -7.47
C LEU A 68 -25.08 -29.28 -7.12
N TRP A 69 -24.41 -29.40 -5.98
CA TRP A 69 -23.46 -28.39 -5.51
C TRP A 69 -22.15 -28.39 -6.31
N ALA A 70 -21.68 -29.54 -6.79
CA ALA A 70 -20.52 -29.61 -7.67
C ALA A 70 -20.79 -28.92 -9.02
N ILE A 71 -22.00 -29.07 -9.59
CA ILE A 71 -22.39 -28.37 -10.82
C ILE A 71 -22.44 -26.87 -10.60
N ILE A 72 -23.00 -26.41 -9.48
CA ILE A 72 -23.00 -24.99 -9.12
C ILE A 72 -21.57 -24.46 -8.97
N ALA A 73 -20.67 -25.21 -8.31
CA ALA A 73 -19.26 -24.83 -8.18
C ALA A 73 -18.55 -24.74 -9.54
N MET A 74 -18.80 -25.69 -10.44
CA MET A 74 -18.25 -25.70 -11.80
C MET A 74 -18.77 -24.54 -12.66
N ALA A 75 -19.97 -24.03 -12.39
CA ALA A 75 -20.58 -22.94 -13.13
C ALA A 75 -20.06 -21.55 -12.71
N THR A 76 -19.27 -21.45 -11.62
CA THR A 76 -18.81 -20.16 -11.09
C THR A 76 -17.79 -19.45 -11.98
N LYS A 77 -16.76 -20.17 -12.46
CA LYS A 77 -15.67 -19.64 -13.28
C LYS A 77 -14.99 -20.78 -14.02
N GLU A 78 -14.49 -20.52 -15.22
CA GLU A 78 -13.94 -21.53 -16.14
C GLU A 78 -12.78 -22.35 -15.57
N THR A 79 -12.01 -21.79 -14.63
CA THR A 79 -10.85 -22.47 -14.00
C THR A 79 -11.22 -23.32 -12.80
N LEU A 80 -12.35 -23.05 -12.13
CA LEU A 80 -12.73 -23.68 -10.88
C LEU A 80 -13.23 -25.14 -10.95
N PRO A 81 -13.61 -25.72 -12.11
CA PRO A 81 -13.91 -27.14 -12.20
C PRO A 81 -12.72 -28.03 -11.78
N THR A 82 -11.49 -27.51 -11.81
CA THR A 82 -10.34 -28.25 -11.30
C THR A 82 -10.50 -28.64 -9.82
N LEU A 83 -11.20 -27.83 -9.00
CA LEU A 83 -11.46 -28.13 -7.59
C LEU A 83 -12.41 -29.32 -7.41
N THR A 84 -13.50 -29.37 -8.20
CA THR A 84 -14.42 -30.52 -8.19
C THR A 84 -13.76 -31.78 -8.75
N GLY A 85 -12.88 -31.62 -9.75
CA GLY A 85 -12.04 -32.72 -10.24
C GLY A 85 -11.16 -33.31 -9.13
N MET A 86 -10.52 -32.45 -8.32
CA MET A 86 -9.71 -32.91 -7.18
C MET A 86 -10.55 -33.52 -6.06
N LEU A 87 -11.81 -33.09 -5.86
CA LEU A 87 -12.76 -33.78 -4.98
C LEU A 87 -13.02 -35.22 -5.46
N GLY A 88 -13.15 -35.41 -6.77
CA GLY A 88 -13.27 -36.74 -7.39
C GLY A 88 -12.01 -37.59 -7.18
N LEU A 89 -10.82 -37.00 -7.31
CA LEU A 89 -9.55 -37.70 -7.03
C LEU A 89 -9.44 -38.09 -5.56
N TRP A 90 -9.78 -37.19 -4.64
CA TRP A 90 -9.78 -37.47 -3.21
C TRP A 90 -10.72 -38.62 -2.85
N LEU A 91 -11.90 -38.71 -3.49
CA LEU A 91 -12.80 -39.85 -3.36
C LEU A 91 -12.14 -41.18 -3.77
N LEU A 92 -11.41 -41.20 -4.88
CA LEU A 92 -10.70 -42.40 -5.33
C LEU A 92 -9.61 -42.81 -4.33
N LEU A 93 -8.80 -41.86 -3.88
CA LEU A 93 -7.73 -42.12 -2.92
C LEU A 93 -8.27 -42.66 -1.59
N THR A 94 -9.38 -42.10 -1.10
CA THR A 94 -10.02 -42.56 0.15
C THR A 94 -10.71 -43.91 0.00
N ALA A 95 -11.28 -44.20 -1.18
CA ALA A 95 -11.84 -45.50 -1.52
C ALA A 95 -10.78 -46.60 -1.63
N VAL A 96 -9.53 -46.26 -1.99
CA VAL A 96 -8.40 -47.21 -2.05
C VAL A 96 -7.74 -47.43 -0.68
N ARG A 97 -7.57 -46.38 0.13
CA ARG A 97 -6.84 -46.42 1.41
C ARG A 97 -7.58 -47.10 2.57
N ARG A 98 -8.89 -47.37 2.45
CA ARG A 98 -9.65 -48.14 3.46
C ARG A 98 -9.90 -49.57 2.96
N PRO A 99 -8.95 -50.51 3.11
CA PRO A 99 -9.28 -51.92 2.96
C PRO A 99 -10.34 -52.31 4.02
N PRO A 100 -11.26 -53.23 3.71
CA PRO A 100 -12.22 -53.72 4.70
C PRO A 100 -11.44 -54.25 5.90
N THR A 101 -11.65 -53.66 7.08
CA THR A 101 -11.10 -54.23 8.31
C THR A 101 -11.84 -55.53 8.60
N ALA A 102 -11.14 -56.52 9.16
CA ALA A 102 -11.71 -57.84 9.50
C ALA A 102 -12.96 -57.77 10.41
N THR A 103 -13.20 -56.62 11.04
CA THR A 103 -14.33 -56.33 11.93
C THR A 103 -15.51 -55.61 11.26
N SER A 104 -15.35 -55.12 10.02
CA SER A 104 -16.46 -54.53 9.25
C SER A 104 -17.17 -55.63 8.46
N PRO A 105 -18.52 -55.73 8.50
CA PRO A 105 -19.22 -56.68 7.66
C PRO A 105 -18.84 -56.41 6.21
N HIS A 106 -18.17 -57.39 5.57
CA HIS A 106 -17.54 -57.26 4.26
C HIS A 106 -18.47 -56.69 3.17
N LYS A 107 -19.80 -56.84 3.35
CA LYS A 107 -20.85 -56.29 2.48
C LYS A 107 -21.04 -54.77 2.61
N GLU A 108 -20.92 -54.18 3.81
CA GLU A 108 -21.10 -52.73 4.02
C GLU A 108 -19.89 -51.92 3.54
N ALA A 109 -18.68 -52.47 3.72
CA ALA A 109 -17.46 -51.85 3.22
C ALA A 109 -17.41 -51.84 1.68
N VAL A 110 -17.89 -52.92 1.04
CA VAL A 110 -17.99 -53.00 -0.42
C VAL A 110 -19.12 -52.12 -0.97
N SER A 111 -20.29 -52.06 -0.29
CA SER A 111 -21.44 -51.27 -0.78
C SER A 111 -21.19 -49.76 -0.79
N ARG A 112 -20.31 -49.24 0.07
CA ARG A 112 -19.92 -47.82 0.08
C ARG A 112 -18.76 -47.49 -0.85
N ARG A 113 -17.89 -48.47 -1.16
CA ARG A 113 -16.68 -48.28 -1.96
C ARG A 113 -16.98 -48.13 -3.45
N GLN A 114 -17.84 -48.99 -4.01
CA GLN A 114 -18.22 -48.94 -5.43
C GLN A 114 -18.83 -47.58 -5.86
N PRO A 115 -19.83 -47.01 -5.17
CA PRO A 115 -20.39 -45.72 -5.56
C PRO A 115 -19.39 -44.58 -5.41
N ALA A 116 -18.50 -44.62 -4.40
CA ALA A 116 -17.46 -43.60 -4.24
C ALA A 116 -16.46 -43.60 -5.42
N VAL A 117 -16.08 -44.78 -5.92
CA VAL A 117 -15.20 -44.89 -7.10
C VAL A 117 -15.91 -44.40 -8.36
N LEU A 118 -17.15 -44.82 -8.57
CA LEU A 118 -17.93 -44.42 -9.74
C LEU A 118 -18.17 -42.90 -9.78
N HIS A 119 -18.64 -42.33 -8.67
CA HIS A 119 -18.83 -40.89 -8.58
C HIS A 119 -17.51 -40.10 -8.61
N GLY A 120 -16.43 -40.63 -8.03
CA GLY A 120 -15.11 -40.01 -8.12
C GLY A 120 -14.58 -39.91 -9.55
N LEU A 121 -14.63 -41.02 -10.31
CA LEU A 121 -14.25 -41.04 -11.73
C LEU A 121 -15.15 -40.12 -12.58
N ALA A 122 -16.46 -40.21 -12.39
CA ALA A 122 -17.40 -39.37 -13.11
C ALA A 122 -17.16 -37.88 -12.83
N LEU A 123 -16.88 -37.50 -11.58
CA LEU A 123 -16.61 -36.11 -11.21
C LEU A 123 -15.32 -35.58 -11.84
N ILE A 124 -14.26 -36.40 -11.90
CA ILE A 124 -13.02 -36.05 -12.61
C ILE A 124 -13.30 -35.80 -14.09
N ILE A 125 -14.00 -36.72 -14.76
CA ILE A 125 -14.25 -36.64 -16.20
C ILE A 125 -15.12 -35.42 -16.52
N VAL A 126 -16.25 -35.25 -15.82
CA VAL A 126 -17.15 -34.12 -16.04
C VAL A 126 -16.43 -32.79 -15.79
N SER A 127 -15.65 -32.71 -14.72
CA SER A 127 -14.87 -31.50 -14.40
C SER A 127 -13.81 -31.18 -15.47
N ALA A 128 -13.09 -32.19 -15.96
CA ALA A 128 -12.09 -32.00 -17.01
C ALA A 128 -12.70 -31.58 -18.34
N VAL A 129 -13.83 -32.20 -18.73
CA VAL A 129 -14.58 -31.83 -19.93
C VAL A 129 -15.10 -30.40 -19.81
N TRP A 130 -15.70 -30.05 -18.66
CA TRP A 130 -16.24 -28.71 -18.47
C TRP A 130 -15.16 -27.63 -18.41
N PHE A 131 -14.05 -27.87 -17.71
CA PHE A 131 -12.86 -26.99 -17.77
C PHE A 131 -12.41 -26.76 -19.22
N PHE A 132 -12.27 -27.84 -19.99
CA PHE A 132 -11.84 -27.72 -21.38
C PHE A 132 -12.82 -26.89 -22.23
N VAL A 133 -14.12 -27.18 -22.12
CA VAL A 133 -15.17 -26.46 -22.85
C VAL A 133 -15.20 -24.99 -22.46
N ALA A 134 -15.28 -24.69 -21.16
CA ALA A 134 -15.35 -23.33 -20.66
C ALA A 134 -14.11 -22.51 -21.07
N THR A 135 -12.91 -23.04 -20.84
CA THR A 135 -11.67 -22.31 -21.10
C THR A 135 -11.33 -22.20 -22.59
N PHE A 136 -11.34 -23.31 -23.33
CA PHE A 136 -10.80 -23.34 -24.70
C PHE A 136 -11.86 -23.21 -25.79
N VAL A 137 -13.10 -23.63 -25.53
CA VAL A 137 -14.18 -23.57 -26.52
C VAL A 137 -15.00 -22.29 -26.39
N ILE A 138 -15.23 -21.80 -25.16
CA ILE A 138 -16.04 -20.59 -24.91
C ILE A 138 -15.15 -19.35 -24.74
N VAL A 139 -14.24 -19.36 -23.75
CA VAL A 139 -13.47 -18.16 -23.38
C VAL A 139 -12.40 -17.82 -24.42
N ALA A 140 -11.63 -18.79 -24.93
CA ALA A 140 -10.54 -18.49 -25.87
C ALA A 140 -10.99 -17.81 -27.19
N PRO A 141 -12.10 -18.21 -27.85
CA PRO A 141 -12.58 -17.50 -29.03
C PRO A 141 -13.05 -16.07 -28.72
N LEU A 142 -13.74 -15.87 -27.59
CA LEU A 142 -14.16 -14.53 -27.15
C LEU A 142 -12.94 -13.65 -26.85
N ALA A 143 -11.93 -14.21 -26.16
CA ALA A 143 -10.69 -13.50 -25.86
C ALA A 143 -9.95 -13.06 -27.13
N ARG A 144 -9.86 -13.95 -28.13
CA ARG A 144 -9.33 -13.61 -29.47
C ARG A 144 -10.10 -12.47 -30.14
N GLN A 145 -11.43 -12.52 -30.08
CA GLN A 145 -12.28 -11.52 -30.73
C GLN A 145 -12.15 -10.13 -30.10
N TYR A 146 -12.18 -10.04 -28.77
CA TYR A 146 -12.26 -8.76 -28.07
C TYR A 146 -10.91 -8.21 -27.60
N PHE A 147 -9.94 -9.09 -27.30
CA PHE A 147 -8.66 -8.74 -26.71
C PHE A 147 -7.45 -9.16 -27.57
N GLN A 148 -7.68 -9.77 -28.73
CA GLN A 148 -6.63 -10.18 -29.68
C GLN A 148 -5.56 -11.09 -29.06
N THR A 149 -5.90 -11.87 -28.04
CA THR A 149 -4.97 -12.79 -27.36
C THR A 149 -4.81 -14.09 -28.15
N GLU A 150 -3.65 -14.75 -28.08
CA GLU A 150 -3.43 -16.04 -28.79
C GLU A 150 -4.25 -17.21 -28.20
N GLY A 151 -4.70 -17.08 -26.95
CA GLY A 151 -5.47 -18.09 -26.23
C GLY A 151 -6.41 -17.50 -25.18
N PRO A 152 -6.87 -18.29 -24.19
CA PRO A 152 -7.67 -17.78 -23.09
C PRO A 152 -6.94 -16.63 -22.37
N ILE A 153 -7.61 -15.49 -22.21
CA ILE A 153 -7.00 -14.24 -21.71
C ILE A 153 -6.25 -14.43 -20.39
N TYR A 154 -6.82 -15.23 -19.47
CA TYR A 154 -6.22 -15.52 -18.18
C TYR A 154 -4.89 -16.29 -18.31
N LEU A 155 -4.82 -17.28 -19.21
CA LEU A 155 -3.60 -18.08 -19.40
C LEU A 155 -2.52 -17.28 -20.12
N SER A 156 -2.90 -16.50 -21.14
CA SER A 156 -1.92 -15.73 -21.93
C SER A 156 -1.34 -14.53 -21.19
N SER A 157 -2.07 -13.94 -20.23
CA SER A 157 -1.64 -12.73 -19.52
C SER A 157 -0.92 -12.99 -18.20
N ARG A 158 -1.15 -14.15 -17.57
CA ARG A 158 -0.69 -14.42 -16.20
C ARG A 158 0.44 -15.43 -16.09
N TYR A 159 0.81 -16.09 -17.19
CA TYR A 159 1.83 -17.13 -17.18
C TYR A 159 2.80 -16.86 -18.35
N SER A 160 3.73 -15.93 -18.15
CA SER A 160 4.90 -15.78 -19.02
C SER A 160 5.89 -16.91 -18.75
N GLY A 161 6.68 -17.31 -19.76
CA GLY A 161 7.59 -18.47 -19.76
C GLY A 161 8.81 -18.36 -18.82
N ASP A 162 8.63 -17.76 -17.65
CA ASP A 162 9.67 -17.65 -16.63
C ASP A 162 10.06 -19.03 -16.11
N ASN A 163 11.34 -19.18 -15.76
CA ASN A 163 11.84 -20.43 -15.22
C ASN A 163 11.13 -20.73 -13.88
N LEU A 164 10.40 -21.84 -13.81
CA LEU A 164 9.69 -22.28 -12.61
C LEU A 164 10.59 -22.26 -11.35
N LEU A 165 11.87 -22.59 -11.50
CA LEU A 165 12.82 -22.56 -10.39
C LEU A 165 13.08 -21.14 -9.88
N ALA A 166 13.13 -20.15 -10.77
CA ALA A 166 13.28 -18.74 -10.39
C ALA A 166 12.05 -18.25 -9.63
N LEU A 167 10.84 -18.58 -10.11
CA LEU A 167 9.60 -18.25 -9.41
C LEU A 167 9.60 -18.85 -7.99
N LEU A 168 9.96 -20.13 -7.84
CA LEU A 168 10.00 -20.79 -6.53
C LEU A 168 11.08 -20.27 -5.57
N GLN A 169 12.05 -19.49 -6.05
CA GLN A 169 13.04 -18.82 -5.19
C GLN A 169 12.53 -17.49 -4.63
N GLU A 170 11.42 -16.95 -5.14
CA GLU A 170 10.84 -15.71 -4.64
C GLU A 170 10.24 -15.90 -3.23
N PRO A 171 10.73 -15.18 -2.20
CA PRO A 171 10.25 -15.33 -0.83
C PRO A 171 8.76 -15.06 -0.67
N ALA A 172 8.20 -14.14 -1.46
CA ALA A 172 6.78 -13.75 -1.39
C ALA A 172 5.82 -14.94 -1.58
N ARG A 173 6.14 -15.86 -2.49
CA ARG A 173 5.31 -17.03 -2.79
C ARG A 173 5.28 -18.04 -1.64
N TRP A 174 6.36 -18.13 -0.87
CA TRP A 174 6.40 -18.95 0.33
C TRP A 174 5.72 -18.26 1.51
N TRP A 175 5.85 -16.94 1.61
CA TRP A 175 5.11 -16.15 2.60
C TRP A 175 3.60 -16.31 2.45
N TYR A 176 3.13 -16.36 1.20
CA TYR A 176 1.75 -16.68 0.87
C TYR A 176 1.28 -18.04 1.40
N VAL A 177 2.00 -19.11 1.11
CA VAL A 177 1.66 -20.46 1.58
C VAL A 177 1.72 -20.54 3.11
N LEU A 178 2.74 -19.92 3.71
CA LEU A 178 2.87 -19.83 5.15
C LEU A 178 1.72 -19.04 5.78
N GLY A 179 1.24 -17.99 5.11
CA GLY A 179 0.06 -17.22 5.52
C GLY A 179 -1.22 -18.05 5.52
N LEU A 180 -1.48 -18.80 4.45
CA LEU A 180 -2.63 -19.73 4.38
C LEU A 180 -2.57 -20.80 5.50
N LEU A 181 -1.37 -21.30 5.82
CA LEU A 181 -1.18 -22.27 6.90
C LEU A 181 -1.33 -21.62 8.28
N ALA A 182 -0.74 -20.45 8.50
CA ALA A 182 -0.77 -19.71 9.76
C ALA A 182 -2.22 -19.33 10.13
N ALA A 183 -3.01 -18.84 9.17
CA ALA A 183 -4.42 -18.53 9.37
C ALA A 183 -5.27 -19.73 9.84
N ALA A 184 -4.79 -20.96 9.63
CA ALA A 184 -5.43 -22.21 10.08
C ALA A 184 -4.61 -22.95 11.16
N GLY A 185 -3.67 -22.27 11.81
CA GLY A 185 -2.82 -22.82 12.88
C GLY A 185 -1.94 -23.99 12.45
N PHE A 186 -1.54 -24.06 11.19
CA PHE A 186 -0.74 -25.15 10.59
C PHE A 186 -1.38 -26.55 10.68
N LEU A 187 -2.60 -26.66 11.20
CA LEU A 187 -3.39 -27.90 11.25
C LEU A 187 -3.62 -28.55 9.87
N PRO A 188 -3.73 -27.81 8.75
CA PRO A 188 -3.85 -28.42 7.42
C PRO A 188 -2.72 -29.40 7.08
N LEU A 189 -1.51 -29.21 7.62
CA LEU A 189 -0.37 -30.11 7.39
C LEU A 189 -0.60 -31.54 7.92
N LEU A 190 -1.53 -31.72 8.85
CA LEU A 190 -1.92 -33.03 9.38
C LEU A 190 -2.93 -33.75 8.45
N ALA A 191 -3.44 -33.07 7.44
CA ALA A 191 -4.36 -33.59 6.44
C ALA A 191 -3.94 -33.27 4.98
N PRO A 192 -2.74 -33.68 4.55
CA PRO A 192 -2.21 -33.31 3.23
C PRO A 192 -3.05 -33.88 2.07
N ASP A 193 -3.75 -35.00 2.27
CA ASP A 193 -4.69 -35.55 1.30
C ASP A 193 -5.88 -34.63 1.02
N LEU A 194 -6.28 -33.78 1.97
CA LEU A 194 -7.34 -32.78 1.77
C LEU A 194 -6.79 -31.48 1.18
N LEU A 195 -5.53 -31.13 1.43
CA LEU A 195 -4.87 -30.02 0.74
C LEU A 195 -4.81 -30.22 -0.79
N LEU A 196 -4.80 -31.48 -1.24
CA LEU A 196 -4.89 -31.82 -2.68
C LEU A 196 -6.13 -31.22 -3.34
N LEU A 197 -7.23 -30.99 -2.63
CA LEU A 197 -8.44 -30.37 -3.18
C LEU A 197 -8.16 -29.01 -3.83
N GLY A 198 -7.25 -28.23 -3.23
CA GLY A 198 -6.89 -26.89 -3.70
C GLY A 198 -5.63 -26.85 -4.58
N LEU A 199 -4.98 -27.98 -4.82
CA LEU A 199 -3.67 -28.03 -5.48
C LEU A 199 -3.62 -27.29 -6.83
N PRO A 200 -4.60 -27.44 -7.75
CA PRO A 200 -4.57 -26.73 -9.02
C PRO A 200 -4.58 -25.21 -8.86
N VAL A 201 -5.40 -24.68 -7.94
CA VAL A 201 -5.48 -23.24 -7.66
C VAL A 201 -4.21 -22.76 -6.96
N LEU A 202 -3.69 -23.54 -6.02
CA LEU A 202 -2.44 -23.20 -5.33
C LEU A 202 -1.27 -23.13 -6.31
N VAL A 203 -1.13 -24.12 -7.20
CA VAL A 203 -0.10 -24.13 -8.24
C VAL A 203 -0.30 -22.94 -9.18
N ALA A 204 -1.52 -22.72 -9.66
CA ALA A 204 -1.84 -21.59 -10.53
C ALA A 204 -1.48 -20.24 -9.90
N ASN A 205 -1.72 -20.07 -8.60
CA ASN A 205 -1.33 -18.85 -7.89
C ASN A 205 0.20 -18.75 -7.73
N MET A 206 0.84 -19.84 -7.31
CA MET A 206 2.30 -19.90 -7.08
C MET A 206 3.14 -19.82 -8.36
N THR A 207 2.58 -20.08 -9.55
CA THR A 207 3.31 -19.97 -10.82
C THR A 207 2.92 -18.74 -11.63
N SER A 208 2.08 -17.85 -11.06
CA SER A 208 1.63 -16.65 -11.74
C SER A 208 2.73 -15.60 -11.85
N SER A 209 2.78 -14.87 -12.96
CA SER A 209 3.56 -13.64 -13.08
C SER A 209 2.86 -12.43 -12.45
N PHE A 210 1.61 -12.61 -11.96
CA PHE A 210 0.85 -11.55 -11.31
C PHE A 210 0.84 -11.68 -9.79
N ALA A 211 1.45 -10.70 -9.12
CA ALA A 211 1.54 -10.62 -7.66
C ALA A 211 0.21 -10.78 -6.93
N GLY A 212 -0.90 -10.24 -7.47
CA GLY A 212 -2.22 -10.34 -6.85
C GLY A 212 -2.70 -11.78 -6.61
N GLN A 213 -2.20 -12.77 -7.36
CA GLN A 213 -2.57 -14.18 -7.17
C GLN A 213 -1.89 -14.84 -5.98
N TYR A 214 -0.70 -14.39 -5.63
CA TYR A 214 0.10 -14.94 -4.53
C TYR A 214 0.40 -13.92 -3.43
N SER A 215 -0.23 -12.74 -3.42
CA SER A 215 -0.13 -11.82 -2.29
C SER A 215 -0.96 -12.30 -1.10
N GLY A 216 -2.10 -12.97 -1.38
CA GLY A 216 -3.11 -13.31 -0.38
C GLY A 216 -4.07 -12.16 -0.05
N GLU A 217 -3.90 -11.01 -0.69
CA GLU A 217 -4.62 -9.76 -0.44
C GLU A 217 -5.70 -9.48 -1.51
N GLN A 218 -5.98 -10.46 -2.39
CA GLN A 218 -7.04 -10.38 -3.40
C GLN A 218 -7.92 -11.65 -3.40
N HIS A 219 -8.97 -11.63 -4.20
CA HIS A 219 -10.00 -12.67 -4.29
C HIS A 219 -9.50 -14.08 -4.70
N TYR A 220 -8.33 -14.20 -5.35
CA TYR A 220 -7.79 -15.48 -5.85
C TYR A 220 -7.55 -16.55 -4.79
N SER A 221 -7.43 -16.14 -3.53
CA SER A 221 -7.17 -17.07 -2.42
C SER A 221 -8.45 -17.60 -1.78
N ALA A 222 -9.61 -17.01 -2.06
CA ALA A 222 -10.88 -17.41 -1.44
C ALA A 222 -11.20 -18.91 -1.62
N PRO A 223 -11.01 -19.54 -2.80
CA PRO A 223 -11.25 -20.97 -2.94
C PRO A 223 -10.34 -21.84 -2.06
N LEU A 224 -9.10 -21.39 -1.81
CA LEU A 224 -8.14 -22.10 -0.96
C LEU A 224 -8.51 -22.00 0.51
N VAL A 225 -9.16 -20.92 0.97
CA VAL A 225 -9.63 -20.79 2.36
C VAL A 225 -10.55 -21.97 2.73
N ALA A 226 -11.50 -22.32 1.86
CA ALA A 226 -12.39 -23.48 2.08
C ALA A 226 -11.59 -24.78 2.25
N VAL A 227 -10.62 -25.01 1.36
CA VAL A 227 -9.78 -26.20 1.37
C VAL A 227 -8.93 -26.28 2.64
N PHE A 228 -8.30 -25.17 3.03
CA PHE A 228 -7.42 -25.12 4.19
C PHE A 228 -8.22 -25.29 5.48
N ILE A 229 -9.42 -24.71 5.61
CA ILE A 229 -10.28 -24.94 6.78
C ILE A 229 -10.79 -26.39 6.83
N ILE A 230 -11.19 -26.99 5.71
CA ILE A 230 -11.51 -28.43 5.66
C ILE A 230 -10.31 -29.25 6.16
N ALA A 231 -9.12 -29.01 5.61
CA ALA A 231 -7.91 -29.72 6.01
C ALA A 231 -7.56 -29.50 7.49
N ALA A 232 -7.75 -28.28 8.03
CA ALA A 232 -7.53 -27.97 9.43
C ALA A 232 -8.48 -28.75 10.36
N ILE A 233 -9.77 -28.82 10.03
CA ILE A 233 -10.78 -29.58 10.80
C ILE A 233 -10.39 -31.07 10.86
N TYR A 234 -10.01 -31.65 9.73
CA TYR A 234 -9.62 -33.06 9.67
C TYR A 234 -8.23 -33.31 10.27
N GLY A 235 -7.32 -32.34 10.17
CA GLY A 235 -6.01 -32.36 10.82
C GLY A 235 -6.13 -32.39 12.34
N ALA A 236 -6.96 -31.49 12.90
CA ALA A 236 -7.34 -31.50 14.31
C ALA A 236 -7.96 -32.84 14.71
N ARG A 237 -8.92 -33.35 13.93
CA ARG A 237 -9.54 -34.65 14.19
C ARG A 237 -8.51 -35.78 14.24
N ARG A 238 -7.52 -35.81 13.34
CA ARG A 238 -6.46 -36.82 13.33
C ARG A 238 -5.59 -36.74 14.58
N LEU A 239 -5.25 -35.53 15.02
CA LEU A 239 -4.49 -35.32 16.24
C LEU A 239 -5.27 -35.75 17.50
N ILE A 240 -6.54 -35.33 17.60
CA ILE A 240 -7.45 -35.71 18.69
C ILE A 240 -7.66 -37.23 18.73
N ASN A 241 -7.82 -37.90 17.59
CA ASN A 241 -7.99 -39.35 17.55
C ASN A 241 -6.71 -40.13 17.90
N ARG A 242 -5.52 -39.59 17.62
CA ARG A 242 -4.26 -40.20 18.08
C ARG A 242 -4.13 -40.13 19.60
N SER A 243 -4.62 -39.04 20.20
CA SER A 243 -4.60 -38.84 21.65
C SER A 243 -5.43 -39.89 22.42
N SER A 244 -6.49 -40.44 21.82
CA SER A 244 -7.34 -41.44 22.48
C SER A 244 -6.75 -42.86 22.52
N LEU A 245 -5.56 -43.09 21.93
CA LEU A 245 -4.89 -44.40 21.91
C LEU A 245 -4.03 -44.67 23.15
N SER A 246 -3.93 -43.73 24.10
CA SER A 246 -3.20 -43.93 25.35
C SER A 246 -4.00 -44.81 26.33
N GLU A 247 -3.39 -45.92 26.77
CA GLU A 247 -4.05 -46.95 27.61
C GLU A 247 -4.45 -46.45 29.01
N ASN A 248 -3.77 -45.43 29.54
CA ASN A 248 -4.14 -44.74 30.78
C ASN A 248 -4.54 -43.29 30.50
N ASN A 249 -5.67 -42.84 31.06
CA ASN A 249 -6.19 -41.46 30.98
C ASN A 249 -6.55 -40.93 29.58
N GLY A 250 -6.82 -41.79 28.59
CA GLY A 250 -7.12 -41.39 27.20
C GLY A 250 -8.28 -40.38 27.05
N GLN A 251 -9.27 -40.38 27.94
CA GLN A 251 -10.35 -39.38 27.91
C GLN A 251 -9.89 -37.98 28.35
N VAL A 252 -9.09 -37.90 29.42
CA VAL A 252 -8.53 -36.63 29.90
C VAL A 252 -7.59 -36.07 28.84
N PHE A 253 -6.71 -36.91 28.28
CA PHE A 253 -5.79 -36.49 27.24
C PHE A 253 -6.53 -35.99 25.99
N ARG A 254 -7.62 -36.66 25.58
CA ARG A 254 -8.48 -36.21 24.48
C ARG A 254 -9.11 -34.84 24.73
N ILE A 255 -9.69 -34.60 25.91
CA ILE A 255 -10.29 -33.30 26.28
C ILE A 255 -9.21 -32.22 26.24
N THR A 256 -8.06 -32.50 26.86
CA THR A 256 -6.91 -31.59 26.90
C THR A 256 -6.40 -31.29 25.49
N THR A 257 -6.28 -32.29 24.60
CA THR A 257 -5.91 -32.07 23.19
C THR A 257 -6.93 -31.21 22.47
N VAL A 258 -8.24 -31.41 22.67
CA VAL A 258 -9.28 -30.55 22.07
C VAL A 258 -9.10 -29.10 22.51
N ILE A 259 -8.89 -28.86 23.81
CA ILE A 259 -8.66 -27.51 24.35
C ILE A 259 -7.39 -26.90 23.72
N TYR A 260 -6.27 -27.61 23.74
CA TYR A 260 -5.01 -27.10 23.18
C TYR A 260 -5.12 -26.81 21.69
N VAL A 261 -5.71 -27.70 20.89
CA VAL A 261 -5.89 -27.48 19.45
C VAL A 261 -6.80 -26.28 19.18
N THR A 262 -7.85 -26.11 19.99
CA THR A 262 -8.77 -24.98 19.87
C THR A 262 -8.07 -23.66 20.21
N LEU A 263 -7.35 -23.60 21.34
CA LEU A 263 -6.59 -22.43 21.74
C LEU A 263 -5.46 -22.10 20.75
N TRP A 264 -4.77 -23.13 20.24
CA TRP A 264 -3.73 -22.99 19.23
C TRP A 264 -4.27 -22.41 17.93
N LEU A 265 -5.38 -22.96 17.41
CA LEU A 265 -6.05 -22.46 16.22
C LEU A 265 -6.42 -20.98 16.40
N LEU A 266 -7.07 -20.64 17.51
CA LEU A 266 -7.51 -19.25 17.76
C LEU A 266 -6.32 -18.31 17.94
N ALA A 267 -5.27 -18.72 18.66
CA ALA A 267 -4.07 -17.91 18.85
C ALA A 267 -3.40 -17.59 17.52
N TRP A 268 -3.21 -18.59 16.66
CA TRP A 268 -2.62 -18.37 15.33
C TRP A 268 -3.53 -17.55 14.41
N SER A 269 -4.83 -17.85 14.39
CA SER A 269 -5.80 -17.12 13.56
C SER A 269 -5.83 -15.65 13.96
N LEU A 270 -5.93 -15.34 15.26
CA LEU A 270 -5.94 -13.98 15.78
C LEU A 270 -4.61 -13.26 15.57
N ALA A 271 -3.47 -13.92 15.82
CA ALA A 271 -2.15 -13.31 15.65
C ALA A 271 -1.88 -12.97 14.18
N TYR A 272 -2.20 -13.88 13.25
CA TYR A 272 -2.02 -13.65 11.83
C TYR A 272 -2.99 -12.56 11.31
N GLN A 273 -4.26 -12.64 11.74
CA GLN A 273 -5.28 -11.62 11.49
C GLN A 273 -4.85 -10.23 11.95
N ALA A 274 -4.24 -10.11 13.13
CA ALA A 274 -3.89 -8.81 13.69
C ALA A 274 -2.90 -8.02 12.81
N GLY A 275 -2.03 -8.72 12.07
CA GLY A 275 -1.04 -8.10 11.18
C GLY A 275 -1.45 -8.01 9.70
N HIS A 276 -2.39 -8.85 9.25
CA HIS A 276 -2.68 -9.03 7.81
C HIS A 276 -4.17 -8.99 7.44
N GLY A 277 -5.09 -8.91 8.41
CA GLY A 277 -6.53 -8.88 8.15
C GLY A 277 -7.10 -7.48 7.97
N TRP A 278 -8.41 -7.37 7.77
CA TRP A 278 -9.13 -6.08 7.59
C TRP A 278 -10.32 -5.91 8.56
N THR A 279 -10.36 -6.68 9.64
CA THR A 279 -11.40 -6.53 10.68
C THR A 279 -10.95 -5.54 11.77
N PRO A 280 -11.84 -5.13 12.70
CA PRO A 280 -11.48 -4.28 13.83
C PRO A 280 -10.41 -4.84 14.77
N PHE A 281 -9.99 -6.09 14.60
CA PHE A 281 -8.88 -6.69 15.35
C PHE A 281 -7.54 -6.61 14.62
N SER A 282 -7.50 -5.98 13.44
CA SER A 282 -6.31 -5.79 12.63
C SER A 282 -5.79 -4.36 12.68
N GLY A 283 -4.47 -4.19 12.53
CA GLY A 283 -3.84 -2.89 12.31
C GLY A 283 -4.15 -2.27 10.93
N ARG A 284 -4.72 -3.03 9.98
CA ARG A 284 -5.15 -2.55 8.66
C ARG A 284 -6.66 -2.31 8.55
N MET A 285 -7.33 -2.03 9.67
CA MET A 285 -8.76 -1.71 9.60
C MET A 285 -8.97 -0.41 8.82
N GLU A 286 -9.66 -0.50 7.70
CA GLU A 286 -10.15 0.68 6.98
C GLU A 286 -11.45 1.19 7.61
N ILE A 287 -11.48 2.47 7.97
CA ILE A 287 -12.70 3.16 8.40
C ILE A 287 -13.23 3.94 7.22
N TYR A 288 -14.24 3.38 6.56
CA TYR A 288 -14.93 4.07 5.48
C TYR A 288 -15.76 5.22 6.05
N SER A 289 -15.47 6.43 5.59
CA SER A 289 -16.29 7.62 5.83
C SER A 289 -16.95 8.03 4.52
N MET A 290 -18.23 8.40 4.59
CA MET A 290 -18.95 8.85 3.41
C MET A 290 -18.46 10.26 3.04
N SER A 291 -17.92 10.43 1.84
CA SER A 291 -17.51 11.75 1.36
C SER A 291 -18.73 12.67 1.15
N PRO A 292 -18.56 14.00 1.23
CA PRO A 292 -19.65 14.94 0.91
C PRO A 292 -20.25 14.74 -0.48
N ALA A 293 -19.42 14.40 -1.47
CA ALA A 293 -19.84 14.04 -2.81
C ALA A 293 -20.73 12.78 -2.80
N ALA A 294 -20.25 11.69 -2.20
CA ALA A 294 -21.00 10.43 -2.10
C ALA A 294 -22.37 10.63 -1.42
N ALA A 295 -22.47 11.49 -0.40
CA ALA A 295 -23.73 11.79 0.28
C ALA A 295 -24.79 12.42 -0.65
N GLN A 296 -24.36 13.16 -1.67
CA GLN A 296 -25.27 13.78 -2.64
C GLN A 296 -25.57 12.91 -3.86
N LEU A 297 -24.77 11.86 -4.09
CA LEU A 297 -24.84 11.04 -5.29
C LEU A 297 -26.28 10.55 -5.64
N PRO A 298 -27.12 10.08 -4.70
CA PRO A 298 -28.49 9.66 -5.02
C PRO A 298 -29.34 10.76 -5.69
N GLN A 299 -29.11 12.03 -5.36
CA GLN A 299 -29.83 13.16 -5.95
C GLN A 299 -29.37 13.47 -7.39
N PHE A 300 -28.13 13.14 -7.72
CA PHE A 300 -27.62 13.27 -9.09
C PHE A 300 -28.15 12.11 -9.94
N ILE A 301 -28.11 10.89 -9.40
CA ILE A 301 -28.60 9.68 -10.10
C ILE A 301 -30.10 9.77 -10.41
N SER A 302 -30.92 10.33 -9.53
CA SER A 302 -32.37 10.44 -9.74
C SER A 302 -32.78 11.33 -10.93
N GLN A 303 -31.87 12.16 -11.45
CA GLN A 303 -32.08 12.99 -12.64
C GLN A 303 -31.75 12.25 -13.94
N ILE A 304 -31.12 11.07 -13.86
CA ILE A 304 -30.74 10.26 -15.01
C ILE A 304 -31.81 9.19 -15.24
N PRO A 305 -32.39 9.09 -16.46
CA PRO A 305 -33.29 7.99 -16.79
C PRO A 305 -32.64 6.61 -16.57
N ALA A 306 -33.46 5.63 -16.17
CA ALA A 306 -32.94 4.30 -15.79
C ALA A 306 -32.28 3.53 -16.95
N GLU A 307 -32.75 3.74 -18.18
CA GLU A 307 -32.32 2.98 -19.37
C GLU A 307 -31.27 3.68 -20.24
N THR A 308 -30.93 4.95 -19.96
CA THR A 308 -29.99 5.71 -20.79
C THR A 308 -28.55 5.32 -20.50
N VAL A 309 -27.70 5.39 -21.52
CA VAL A 309 -26.27 5.07 -21.40
C VAL A 309 -25.55 6.21 -20.67
N VAL A 310 -24.75 5.85 -19.66
CA VAL A 310 -24.03 6.82 -18.82
C VAL A 310 -22.54 6.53 -18.89
N SER A 311 -21.73 7.60 -18.95
CA SER A 311 -20.31 7.55 -18.60
C SER A 311 -20.14 8.03 -17.16
N ALA A 312 -19.57 7.21 -16.29
CA ALA A 312 -19.42 7.55 -14.88
C ALA A 312 -18.01 7.31 -14.34
N SER A 313 -17.60 8.08 -13.32
CA SER A 313 -16.35 7.79 -12.59
C SER A 313 -16.43 6.46 -11.84
N ALA A 314 -15.27 5.88 -11.50
CA ALA A 314 -15.17 4.51 -11.01
C ALA A 314 -16.03 4.24 -9.76
N ALA A 315 -15.99 5.09 -8.74
CA ALA A 315 -16.79 4.93 -7.54
C ALA A 315 -18.31 5.08 -7.77
N ILE A 316 -18.72 5.80 -8.81
CA ILE A 316 -20.13 5.99 -9.17
C ILE A 316 -20.66 4.80 -9.99
N HIS A 317 -19.80 4.15 -10.76
CA HIS A 317 -20.16 3.10 -11.71
C HIS A 317 -21.04 1.98 -11.11
N PRO A 318 -20.75 1.40 -9.92
CA PRO A 318 -21.58 0.36 -9.31
C PRO A 318 -23.03 0.78 -9.05
N HIS A 319 -23.28 2.07 -8.78
CA HIS A 319 -24.63 2.59 -8.52
C HIS A 319 -25.49 2.68 -9.79
N LEU A 320 -24.87 2.66 -10.96
CA LEU A 320 -25.52 2.79 -12.26
C LEU A 320 -25.49 1.48 -13.08
N ALA A 321 -24.84 0.44 -12.57
CA ALA A 321 -24.55 -0.82 -13.26
C ALA A 321 -25.77 -1.70 -13.59
N HIS A 322 -26.99 -1.29 -13.19
CA HIS A 322 -28.24 -1.94 -13.60
C HIS A 322 -28.60 -1.68 -15.08
N ARG A 323 -27.85 -0.81 -15.77
CA ARG A 323 -28.03 -0.46 -17.18
C ARG A 323 -27.47 -1.54 -18.10
N ARG A 324 -28.07 -1.67 -19.29
CA ARG A 324 -27.57 -2.55 -20.35
C ARG A 324 -26.17 -2.16 -20.84
N VAL A 325 -25.90 -0.86 -20.93
CA VAL A 325 -24.59 -0.31 -21.32
C VAL A 325 -24.25 0.85 -20.39
N ILE A 326 -23.00 0.87 -19.93
CA ILE A 326 -22.41 1.90 -19.09
C ILE A 326 -20.92 1.98 -19.44
N TYR A 327 -20.35 3.18 -19.41
CA TYR A 327 -18.93 3.40 -19.65
C TYR A 327 -18.23 3.92 -18.40
N ALA A 328 -16.99 3.50 -18.21
CA ALA A 328 -16.08 4.10 -17.25
C ALA A 328 -15.47 5.37 -17.86
N PHE A 329 -15.68 6.51 -17.21
CA PHE A 329 -15.01 7.76 -17.56
C PHE A 329 -13.47 7.54 -17.53
N PRO A 330 -12.71 8.01 -18.54
CA PRO A 330 -13.00 9.08 -19.49
C PRO A 330 -13.68 8.66 -20.80
N THR A 331 -14.06 7.38 -20.92
CA THR A 331 -14.72 6.86 -22.11
C THR A 331 -16.18 7.31 -22.13
N VAL A 332 -16.58 8.08 -23.14
CA VAL A 332 -17.98 8.54 -23.28
C VAL A 332 -18.75 7.82 -24.39
N GLN A 333 -18.13 7.49 -25.53
CA GLN A 333 -18.76 6.78 -26.66
C GLN A 333 -20.23 7.18 -26.92
N GLU A 334 -21.17 6.24 -26.75
CA GLU A 334 -22.61 6.40 -26.99
C GLU A 334 -23.37 6.91 -25.75
N ALA A 335 -22.68 7.39 -24.71
CA ALA A 335 -23.31 7.93 -23.51
C ALA A 335 -24.14 9.19 -23.82
N ASP A 336 -25.34 9.23 -23.25
CA ASP A 336 -26.22 10.39 -23.25
C ASP A 336 -25.99 11.27 -22.01
N TYR A 337 -25.48 10.67 -20.93
CA TYR A 337 -25.22 11.34 -19.66
C TYR A 337 -23.79 11.09 -19.17
N LEU A 338 -23.24 12.10 -18.50
CA LEU A 338 -21.93 12.08 -17.85
C LEU A 338 -22.15 12.40 -16.38
N LEU A 339 -21.73 11.49 -15.49
CA LEU A 339 -21.78 11.71 -14.05
C LEU A 339 -20.41 11.41 -13.43
N VAL A 340 -19.69 12.45 -13.05
CA VAL A 340 -18.29 12.35 -12.60
C VAL A 340 -18.13 12.98 -11.23
N ASP A 341 -17.48 12.26 -10.31
CA ASP A 341 -16.83 12.84 -9.13
C ASP A 341 -15.40 13.21 -9.50
N VAL A 342 -15.08 14.50 -9.53
CA VAL A 342 -13.73 14.95 -9.92
C VAL A 342 -12.67 14.71 -8.85
N THR A 343 -13.10 14.35 -7.63
CA THR A 343 -12.22 14.06 -6.50
C THR A 343 -11.77 12.60 -6.48
N ASP A 344 -12.43 11.72 -7.25
CA ASP A 344 -12.15 10.30 -7.29
C ASP A 344 -12.31 9.73 -8.72
N ILE A 345 -11.22 9.81 -9.49
CA ILE A 345 -11.12 9.28 -10.85
C ILE A 345 -9.83 8.45 -10.98
N PRO A 346 -9.81 7.22 -10.42
CA PRO A 346 -8.62 6.39 -10.43
C PRO A 346 -8.19 6.06 -11.87
N GLY A 347 -6.88 6.09 -12.10
CA GLY A 347 -6.29 5.77 -13.41
C GLY A 347 -6.37 6.90 -14.45
N VAL A 348 -6.89 8.08 -14.09
CA VAL A 348 -6.89 9.27 -14.96
C VAL A 348 -6.12 10.40 -14.28
N HIS A 349 -5.14 10.97 -14.98
CA HIS A 349 -4.41 12.12 -14.44
C HIS A 349 -5.36 13.32 -14.24
N PRO A 350 -5.33 14.04 -13.10
CA PRO A 350 -6.31 15.07 -12.79
C PRO A 350 -6.43 16.20 -13.83
N ASN A 351 -5.31 16.63 -14.42
CA ASN A 351 -5.31 17.63 -15.49
C ASN A 351 -6.02 17.12 -16.76
N ASP A 352 -5.86 15.84 -17.07
CA ASP A 352 -6.47 15.22 -18.26
C ASP A 352 -7.98 15.05 -18.04
N ALA A 353 -8.38 14.63 -16.83
CA ALA A 353 -9.79 14.57 -16.45
C ALA A 353 -10.46 15.93 -16.57
N ARG A 354 -9.84 16.99 -16.01
CA ARG A 354 -10.35 18.36 -16.13
C ARG A 354 -10.43 18.80 -17.59
N THR A 355 -9.36 18.61 -18.36
CA THR A 355 -9.32 19.00 -19.78
C THR A 355 -10.43 18.30 -20.55
N LYS A 356 -10.57 16.99 -20.38
CA LYS A 356 -11.61 16.19 -21.04
C LYS A 356 -13.02 16.67 -20.69
N ILE A 357 -13.30 16.92 -19.42
CA ILE A 357 -14.62 17.41 -18.98
C ILE A 357 -14.91 18.78 -19.59
N MET A 358 -13.95 19.70 -19.53
CA MET A 358 -14.13 21.05 -20.08
C MET A 358 -14.30 21.04 -21.60
N GLU A 359 -13.59 20.16 -22.33
CA GLU A 359 -13.79 19.96 -23.77
C GLU A 359 -15.19 19.44 -24.09
N LEU A 360 -15.69 18.47 -23.33
CA LEU A 360 -17.05 17.95 -23.50
C LEU A 360 -18.09 19.05 -23.28
N LEU A 361 -17.97 19.82 -22.19
CA LEU A 361 -18.87 20.94 -21.88
C LEU A 361 -18.78 22.10 -22.88
N ALA A 362 -17.64 22.27 -23.54
CA ALA A 362 -17.44 23.24 -24.60
C ALA A 362 -17.99 22.79 -25.96
N ALA A 363 -18.21 21.48 -26.13
CA ALA A 363 -18.71 20.87 -27.36
C ALA A 363 -20.24 20.66 -27.29
N ASP A 364 -20.66 19.41 -27.10
CA ASP A 364 -22.05 18.96 -27.18
C ASP A 364 -22.60 18.45 -25.84
N TRP A 365 -22.04 18.86 -24.70
CA TRP A 365 -22.52 18.48 -23.37
C TRP A 365 -23.01 19.66 -22.54
N GLN A 366 -24.28 19.64 -22.18
CA GLN A 366 -24.91 20.65 -21.33
C GLN A 366 -24.75 20.27 -19.86
N LEU A 367 -24.17 21.18 -19.07
CA LEU A 367 -24.14 21.04 -17.61
C LEU A 367 -25.56 21.13 -17.04
N LEU A 368 -25.98 20.08 -16.32
CA LEU A 368 -27.28 20.03 -15.64
C LEU A 368 -27.15 20.40 -14.16
N LYS A 369 -26.15 19.85 -13.47
CA LYS A 369 -25.91 20.09 -12.04
C LYS A 369 -24.42 19.91 -11.70
N ALA A 370 -23.91 20.72 -10.79
CA ALA A 370 -22.58 20.54 -10.21
C ALA A 370 -22.56 21.00 -8.74
N ASP A 371 -22.02 20.18 -7.85
CA ASP A 371 -21.89 20.47 -6.42
C ASP A 371 -20.84 19.53 -5.78
N GLN A 372 -20.07 20.00 -4.80
CA GLN A 372 -19.10 19.17 -4.04
C GLN A 372 -18.18 18.30 -4.93
N GLY A 373 -17.71 18.81 -6.07
CA GLY A 373 -16.88 18.05 -7.02
C GLY A 373 -17.66 17.06 -7.90
N LEU A 374 -18.94 16.84 -7.67
CA LEU A 374 -19.82 16.10 -8.58
C LEU A 374 -20.25 16.96 -9.76
N LEU A 375 -20.30 16.35 -10.94
CA LEU A 375 -20.76 16.97 -12.17
C LEU A 375 -21.70 16.03 -12.93
N LEU A 376 -22.90 16.53 -13.23
CA LEU A 376 -23.87 15.89 -14.11
C LEU A 376 -24.04 16.72 -15.38
N ALA A 377 -23.78 16.11 -16.54
CA ALA A 377 -24.02 16.71 -17.84
C ALA A 377 -24.79 15.75 -18.74
N GLN A 378 -25.51 16.32 -19.72
CA GLN A 378 -26.26 15.60 -20.73
C GLN A 378 -25.83 16.02 -22.13
N LYS A 379 -25.71 15.07 -23.03
CA LYS A 379 -25.42 15.33 -24.44
C LYS A 379 -26.57 16.13 -25.08
N SER A 380 -26.25 17.30 -25.60
CA SER A 380 -27.19 18.23 -26.22
C SER A 380 -26.52 18.89 -27.44
N PRO A 381 -26.95 18.58 -28.68
CA PRO A 381 -26.32 19.08 -29.90
C PRO A 381 -26.55 20.57 -30.16
N SER A 382 -27.37 21.23 -29.34
CA SER A 382 -27.76 22.64 -29.48
C SER A 382 -27.38 23.45 -28.25
N ILE A 383 -26.08 23.55 -27.96
CA ILE A 383 -25.55 24.39 -26.87
C ILE A 383 -25.23 25.77 -27.42
N SER A 384 -25.89 26.79 -26.86
CA SER A 384 -25.69 28.18 -27.24
C SER A 384 -24.52 28.85 -26.51
N SER A 385 -24.13 28.33 -25.33
CA SER A 385 -23.04 28.86 -24.49
C SER A 385 -22.65 27.89 -23.38
N VAL A 386 -21.36 27.84 -23.04
CA VAL A 386 -20.85 27.06 -21.89
C VAL A 386 -21.26 27.72 -20.58
N SER A 387 -22.08 27.05 -19.77
CA SER A 387 -22.40 27.51 -18.43
C SER A 387 -21.17 27.41 -17.52
N PRO A 388 -20.79 28.46 -16.77
CA PRO A 388 -19.72 28.35 -15.78
C PRO A 388 -20.14 27.38 -14.66
N LEU A 389 -19.15 26.73 -14.05
CA LEU A 389 -19.39 25.90 -12.87
C LEU A 389 -19.87 26.77 -11.70
N PRO A 390 -20.92 26.37 -10.97
CA PRO A 390 -21.42 27.11 -9.81
C PRO A 390 -20.42 27.07 -8.66
N ASP A 391 -20.43 28.08 -7.78
CA ASP A 391 -19.50 28.16 -6.65
C ASP A 391 -19.57 26.92 -5.73
N SER A 392 -20.76 26.36 -5.56
CA SER A 392 -21.00 25.16 -4.73
C SER A 392 -20.20 23.94 -5.19
N PHE A 393 -19.88 23.85 -6.49
CA PHE A 393 -19.02 22.80 -7.04
C PHE A 393 -17.66 22.75 -6.35
N PHE A 394 -17.07 23.91 -5.97
CA PHE A 394 -15.74 23.98 -5.39
C PHE A 394 -15.70 23.71 -3.87
N ASN A 395 -16.85 23.43 -3.24
CA ASN A 395 -16.92 23.21 -1.79
C ASN A 395 -16.10 22.00 -1.30
N PHE A 396 -15.79 21.03 -2.16
CA PHE A 396 -14.90 19.91 -1.80
C PHE A 396 -13.48 20.37 -1.45
N ALA A 397 -13.06 21.54 -1.96
CA ALA A 397 -11.77 22.15 -1.68
C ALA A 397 -11.82 23.06 -0.45
N ARG A 398 -12.98 23.23 0.22
CA ARG A 398 -13.14 24.14 1.37
C ARG A 398 -13.34 23.33 2.64
N SER A 399 -12.84 23.85 3.77
CA SER A 399 -13.02 23.20 5.07
C SER A 399 -13.19 24.20 6.19
N THR A 400 -13.94 23.81 7.23
CA THR A 400 -13.99 24.51 8.52
C THR A 400 -13.22 23.76 9.60
N GLY A 401 -12.60 22.62 9.25
CA GLY A 401 -11.82 21.79 10.17
C GLY A 401 -10.48 22.43 10.53
N GLN A 402 -9.89 21.94 11.62
CA GLN A 402 -8.55 22.33 12.06
C GLN A 402 -7.56 21.21 11.72
N PRO A 403 -6.33 21.53 11.28
CA PRO A 403 -5.30 20.52 11.03
C PRO A 403 -4.86 19.82 12.32
N THR A 404 -4.59 18.52 12.22
CA THR A 404 -3.99 17.69 13.27
C THR A 404 -2.56 18.11 13.59
N TYR A 405 -1.81 18.54 12.57
CA TYR A 405 -0.45 19.07 12.71
C TYR A 405 -0.42 20.56 12.34
N PRO A 406 -0.54 21.47 13.32
CA PRO A 406 -0.40 22.90 13.09
C PRO A 406 1.00 23.27 12.55
N ALA A 407 1.04 24.05 11.48
CA ALA A 407 2.27 24.58 10.90
C ALA A 407 1.96 25.96 10.32
N GLN A 408 2.02 26.99 11.18
CA GLN A 408 1.70 28.36 10.81
C GLN A 408 2.87 28.95 10.02
N ILE A 409 2.73 28.95 8.70
CA ILE A 409 3.77 29.42 7.75
C ILE A 409 3.17 30.50 6.87
N THR A 410 3.94 31.55 6.66
CA THR A 410 3.52 32.70 5.87
C THR A 410 4.44 32.85 4.66
N PHE A 411 3.86 32.85 3.46
CA PHE A 411 4.57 32.96 2.18
C PHE A 411 4.36 34.35 1.55
N GLY A 412 5.40 34.83 0.89
CA GLY A 412 5.43 36.16 0.29
C GLY A 412 5.32 37.25 1.35
N ASP A 413 4.77 38.41 0.97
CA ASP A 413 4.56 39.55 1.89
C ASP A 413 3.33 39.36 2.81
N GLY A 414 3.06 38.13 3.25
CA GLY A 414 1.89 37.84 4.11
C GLY A 414 0.60 37.54 3.35
N GLN A 415 0.68 37.18 2.08
CA GLN A 415 -0.52 36.98 1.24
C GLN A 415 -1.11 35.57 1.39
N LEU A 416 -0.25 34.57 1.60
CA LEU A 416 -0.64 33.16 1.67
C LEU A 416 -0.15 32.54 2.97
N HIS A 417 -1.04 31.87 3.69
CA HIS A 417 -0.73 31.16 4.92
C HIS A 417 -1.01 29.67 4.78
N LEU A 418 -0.08 28.85 5.26
CA LEU A 418 -0.37 27.48 5.66
C LEU A 418 -0.74 27.50 7.14
N LEU A 419 -1.86 26.86 7.48
CA LEU A 419 -2.34 26.72 8.86
C LEU A 419 -1.80 25.42 9.49
N GLY A 420 -1.63 24.38 8.67
CA GLY A 420 -1.14 23.07 9.07
C GLY A 420 -1.45 22.01 8.02
N TYR A 421 -1.27 20.75 8.41
CA TYR A 421 -1.51 19.60 7.55
C TYR A 421 -2.04 18.40 8.34
N ASP A 422 -2.62 17.46 7.60
CA ASP A 422 -2.96 16.11 8.04
C ASP A 422 -2.22 15.09 7.17
N ILE A 423 -2.18 13.86 7.67
CA ILE A 423 -1.55 12.72 7.00
C ILE A 423 -2.61 11.65 6.86
N HIS A 424 -2.72 11.10 5.67
CA HIS A 424 -3.49 9.89 5.42
C HIS A 424 -2.50 8.82 4.95
N ASP A 425 -2.30 7.80 5.79
CA ASP A 425 -1.41 6.68 5.53
C ASP A 425 -2.27 5.44 5.33
N ASP A 426 -2.44 5.05 4.06
CA ASP A 426 -3.10 3.83 3.67
C ASP A 426 -2.01 2.79 3.33
N PRO A 427 -1.90 1.67 4.06
CA PRO A 427 -0.90 0.65 3.77
C PRO A 427 -0.97 0.07 2.36
N ASP A 428 -2.15 0.10 1.74
CA ASP A 428 -2.42 -0.52 0.44
C ASP A 428 -2.38 0.55 -0.68
N ASN A 429 -2.77 1.80 -0.41
CA ASN A 429 -2.81 2.90 -1.41
C ASN A 429 -1.68 3.93 -1.29
N GLY A 430 -0.91 3.91 -0.21
CA GLY A 430 0.21 4.82 0.05
C GLY A 430 -0.17 6.03 0.91
N VAL A 431 0.73 7.02 0.93
CA VAL A 431 0.62 8.20 1.80
C VAL A 431 0.15 9.41 0.99
N SER A 432 -0.87 10.10 1.48
CA SER A 432 -1.22 11.45 1.04
C SER A 432 -1.08 12.47 2.17
N PHE A 433 -0.76 13.71 1.79
CA PHE A 433 -0.66 14.85 2.69
C PHE A 433 -1.73 15.87 2.34
N ARG A 434 -2.54 16.22 3.33
CA ARG A 434 -3.60 17.21 3.21
C ARG A 434 -3.15 18.51 3.86
N PHE A 435 -3.16 19.60 3.11
CA PHE A 435 -2.71 20.91 3.57
C PHE A 435 -3.89 21.87 3.73
N TYR A 436 -3.82 22.71 4.76
CA TYR A 436 -4.83 23.73 5.08
C TYR A 436 -4.25 25.10 4.82
N TRP A 437 -4.84 25.82 3.88
CA TRP A 437 -4.36 27.11 3.41
C TRP A 437 -5.37 28.21 3.70
N GLN A 438 -4.87 29.43 3.86
CA GLN A 438 -5.71 30.62 3.92
C GLN A 438 -5.05 31.75 3.14
N SER A 439 -5.82 32.40 2.28
CA SER A 439 -5.39 33.60 1.58
C SER A 439 -5.82 34.87 2.31
N GLN A 440 -4.91 35.84 2.48
CA GLN A 440 -5.20 37.16 3.06
C GLN A 440 -5.43 38.24 2.01
N ALA A 441 -5.06 37.98 0.75
CA ALA A 441 -5.18 38.91 -0.37
C ALA A 441 -5.36 38.15 -1.70
N PRO A 442 -5.90 38.78 -2.76
CA PRO A 442 -5.92 38.15 -4.09
C PRO A 442 -4.52 37.66 -4.50
N LEU A 443 -4.45 36.42 -4.98
CA LEU A 443 -3.19 35.78 -5.38
C LEU A 443 -3.00 35.85 -6.91
N PRO A 444 -1.76 35.91 -7.42
CA PRO A 444 -1.51 35.91 -8.87
C PRO A 444 -2.00 34.64 -9.58
N ASP A 445 -2.35 34.75 -10.88
CA ASP A 445 -2.86 33.62 -11.68
C ASP A 445 -1.88 32.44 -11.85
N ASP A 446 -0.58 32.75 -11.81
CA ASP A 446 0.52 31.80 -11.99
C ASP A 446 1.00 31.16 -10.68
N ILE A 447 0.42 31.52 -9.53
CA ILE A 447 0.79 30.94 -8.24
C ILE A 447 0.54 29.43 -8.24
N ARG A 448 1.53 28.68 -7.75
CA ARG A 448 1.49 27.24 -7.55
C ARG A 448 1.96 26.90 -6.15
N LEU A 449 1.46 25.77 -5.66
CA LEU A 449 1.82 25.17 -4.38
C LEU A 449 2.65 23.93 -4.67
N TRP A 450 3.83 23.84 -4.07
CA TRP A 450 4.80 22.79 -4.32
C TRP A 450 4.95 21.92 -3.07
N PRO A 451 4.21 20.81 -2.96
CA PRO A 451 4.54 19.76 -2.01
C PRO A 451 5.84 19.08 -2.46
N LEU A 452 6.82 19.02 -1.57
CA LEU A 452 8.15 18.53 -1.89
C LEU A 452 8.45 17.37 -0.97
N ILE A 453 8.33 16.14 -1.49
CA ILE A 453 8.62 14.91 -0.74
C ILE A 453 9.99 14.42 -1.18
N TYR A 454 10.92 14.24 -0.24
CA TYR A 454 12.31 13.91 -0.55
C TYR A 454 12.92 12.94 0.47
N ASP A 455 14.02 12.30 0.08
CA ASP A 455 14.81 11.41 0.92
C ASP A 455 15.90 12.16 1.72
N ASP A 456 16.63 11.45 2.58
CA ASP A 456 17.70 12.05 3.41
C ASP A 456 18.78 12.76 2.57
N ALA A 457 19.00 12.32 1.33
CA ALA A 457 19.97 12.93 0.40
C ALA A 457 19.42 14.20 -0.27
N GLY A 458 18.15 14.54 -0.04
CA GLY A 458 17.49 15.68 -0.65
C GLY A 458 16.98 15.46 -2.05
N ARG A 459 16.99 14.21 -2.52
CA ARG A 459 16.42 13.88 -3.81
C ARG A 459 14.91 13.87 -3.69
N LEU A 460 14.23 14.61 -4.57
CA LEU A 460 12.77 14.52 -4.68
C LEU A 460 12.37 13.09 -5.05
N LEU A 461 11.46 12.52 -4.28
CA LEU A 461 10.90 11.19 -4.48
C LEU A 461 9.79 11.20 -5.54
N SER A 462 9.21 12.37 -5.80
CA SER A 462 8.27 12.60 -6.88
C SER A 462 8.39 14.01 -7.45
N ASP A 463 8.07 14.14 -8.73
CA ASP A 463 7.95 15.43 -9.40
C ASP A 463 6.53 15.99 -9.14
N PRO A 464 6.38 17.08 -8.36
CA PRO A 464 5.08 17.64 -8.02
C PRO A 464 4.30 18.17 -9.23
N THR A 465 4.95 18.37 -10.38
CA THR A 465 4.26 18.74 -11.63
C THR A 465 3.47 17.58 -12.23
N GLN A 466 3.87 16.33 -11.93
CA GLN A 466 3.25 15.10 -12.42
C GLN A 466 2.23 14.51 -11.42
N VAL A 467 2.19 15.02 -10.19
CA VAL A 467 1.25 14.58 -9.14
C VAL A 467 0.46 15.78 -8.58
N PRO A 468 -0.33 16.47 -9.42
CA PRO A 468 -1.03 17.67 -8.99
C PRO A 468 -2.10 17.36 -7.93
N MET A 469 -2.27 18.27 -6.99
CA MET A 469 -3.36 18.20 -6.01
C MET A 469 -4.68 18.52 -6.69
N ILE A 470 -5.65 17.59 -6.66
CA ILE A 470 -6.92 17.69 -7.40
C ILE A 470 -7.65 19.02 -7.13
N ALA A 471 -7.72 19.44 -5.86
CA ALA A 471 -8.33 20.70 -5.48
C ALA A 471 -7.70 21.91 -6.19
N ALA A 472 -6.37 21.96 -6.33
CA ALA A 472 -5.67 23.06 -7.00
C ALA A 472 -5.88 23.07 -8.53
N VAL A 473 -6.19 21.92 -9.13
CA VAL A 473 -6.51 21.79 -10.56
C VAL A 473 -7.87 22.43 -10.89
N TRP A 474 -8.86 22.26 -10.03
CA TRP A 474 -10.21 22.80 -10.22
C TRP A 474 -10.42 24.19 -9.61
N TYR A 475 -9.86 24.40 -8.42
CA TYR A 475 -9.94 25.62 -7.61
C TYR A 475 -8.54 26.15 -7.29
N PRO A 476 -7.81 26.67 -8.31
CA PRO A 476 -6.43 27.16 -8.14
C PRO A 476 -6.36 28.36 -7.20
N PRO A 477 -5.19 28.67 -6.59
CA PRO A 477 -5.11 29.68 -5.54
C PRO A 477 -5.49 31.09 -5.97
N ALA A 478 -5.36 31.42 -7.24
CA ALA A 478 -5.83 32.68 -7.81
C ALA A 478 -7.35 32.90 -7.66
N LYS A 479 -8.14 31.82 -7.56
CA LYS A 479 -9.60 31.89 -7.32
C LYS A 479 -9.97 32.02 -5.85
N TRP A 480 -9.00 31.92 -4.94
CA TRP A 480 -9.32 31.84 -3.52
C TRP A 480 -9.82 33.18 -2.98
N GLN A 481 -10.87 33.11 -2.18
CA GLN A 481 -11.46 34.24 -1.48
C GLN A 481 -10.69 34.56 -0.20
N ARG A 482 -10.66 35.84 0.16
CA ARG A 482 -9.98 36.28 1.38
C ARG A 482 -10.59 35.65 2.62
N GLY A 483 -9.73 35.05 3.45
CA GLY A 483 -10.11 34.44 4.73
C GLY A 483 -10.71 33.05 4.63
N GLU A 484 -11.01 32.55 3.43
CA GLU A 484 -11.49 31.18 3.25
C GLU A 484 -10.36 30.19 3.53
N VAL A 485 -10.71 29.03 4.10
CA VAL A 485 -9.78 27.94 4.33
C VAL A 485 -9.93 26.92 3.21
N VAL A 486 -8.87 26.79 2.39
CA VAL A 486 -8.82 25.84 1.27
C VAL A 486 -7.96 24.65 1.66
N VAL A 487 -8.44 23.46 1.31
CA VAL A 487 -7.78 22.20 1.54
C VAL A 487 -7.31 21.62 0.21
N THR A 488 -6.03 21.26 0.17
CA THR A 488 -5.42 20.58 -0.97
C THR A 488 -4.76 19.30 -0.51
N GLU A 489 -4.88 18.23 -1.27
CA GLU A 489 -4.33 16.93 -0.90
C GLU A 489 -3.47 16.38 -2.03
N THR A 490 -2.28 15.86 -1.69
CA THR A 490 -1.42 15.18 -2.65
C THR A 490 -2.06 13.87 -3.09
N LEU A 491 -1.75 13.42 -4.30
CA LEU A 491 -2.09 12.04 -4.68
C LEU A 491 -1.36 11.05 -3.74
N PRO A 492 -2.00 9.92 -3.38
CA PRO A 492 -1.36 8.86 -2.61
C PRO A 492 -0.12 8.35 -3.31
N GLN A 493 0.97 8.19 -2.55
CA GLN A 493 2.26 7.74 -3.07
C GLN A 493 2.84 6.64 -2.19
N LEU A 494 3.39 5.60 -2.82
CA LEU A 494 4.22 4.62 -2.13
C LEU A 494 5.58 5.24 -1.84
N LEU A 495 5.88 5.42 -0.56
CA LEU A 495 7.05 6.14 -0.07
C LEU A 495 8.01 5.19 0.66
N PRO A 496 9.32 5.45 0.63
CA PRO A 496 10.31 4.66 1.36
C PRO A 496 10.15 4.83 2.88
N ASP A 497 10.94 4.06 3.63
CA ASP A 497 10.83 4.04 5.08
C ASP A 497 11.11 5.39 5.75
N ILE A 498 12.03 6.20 5.20
CA ILE A 498 12.31 7.55 5.70
C ILE A 498 11.98 8.56 4.61
N ILE A 499 11.19 9.57 4.96
CA ILE A 499 10.86 10.69 4.09
C ILE A 499 10.89 12.02 4.82
N HIS A 500 11.08 13.08 4.07
CA HIS A 500 10.87 14.44 4.52
C HIS A 500 9.74 15.08 3.71
N LEU A 501 8.89 15.80 4.42
CA LEU A 501 7.83 16.61 3.84
C LEU A 501 8.26 18.07 3.86
N GLY A 502 8.40 18.65 2.68
CA GLY A 502 8.63 20.07 2.47
C GLY A 502 7.52 20.74 1.68
N LEU A 503 7.54 22.06 1.66
CA LEU A 503 6.55 22.90 1.01
C LEU A 503 7.18 24.17 0.43
N ALA A 504 6.76 24.57 -0.76
CA ALA A 504 7.05 25.88 -1.32
C ALA A 504 5.82 26.47 -2.00
N ALA A 505 5.85 27.76 -2.28
CA ALA A 505 4.87 28.45 -3.11
C ALA A 505 5.58 29.42 -4.04
N GLY A 506 5.05 29.66 -5.23
CA GLY A 506 5.66 30.57 -6.20
C GLY A 506 5.03 30.44 -7.59
N PRO A 507 5.47 31.25 -8.56
CA PRO A 507 5.02 31.15 -9.94
C PRO A 507 5.35 29.77 -10.53
N GLU A 508 4.67 29.36 -11.60
CA GLU A 508 4.81 28.01 -12.18
C GLU A 508 6.27 27.64 -12.54
N ASN A 509 7.03 28.59 -13.06
CA ASN A 509 8.44 28.42 -13.39
C ASN A 509 9.37 28.29 -12.15
N SER A 510 8.88 28.57 -10.95
CA SER A 510 9.66 28.49 -9.70
C SER A 510 9.99 27.07 -9.27
N PHE A 511 9.40 26.07 -9.91
CA PHE A 511 9.83 24.69 -9.72
C PHE A 511 11.20 24.45 -10.37
N ALA A 512 11.36 24.87 -11.63
CA ALA A 512 12.62 24.78 -12.37
C ALA A 512 13.68 25.78 -11.87
N ASP A 513 13.25 26.95 -11.39
CA ASP A 513 14.11 27.97 -10.81
C ASP A 513 13.67 28.32 -9.37
N PRO A 514 14.24 27.65 -8.35
CA PRO A 514 13.87 27.84 -6.95
C PRO A 514 14.00 29.28 -6.42
N ASP A 515 14.80 30.14 -7.05
CA ASP A 515 14.99 31.53 -6.63
C ASP A 515 13.76 32.40 -6.87
N GLN A 516 12.87 31.97 -7.77
CA GLN A 516 11.59 32.63 -8.05
C GLN A 516 10.48 32.25 -7.06
N ARG A 517 10.68 31.25 -6.21
CA ARG A 517 9.70 30.86 -5.18
C ARG A 517 9.48 32.03 -4.23
N TRP A 518 8.33 32.12 -3.59
CA TRP A 518 8.08 33.18 -2.62
C TRP A 518 8.92 32.99 -1.35
N PRO A 519 9.42 34.08 -0.74
CA PRO A 519 10.12 33.99 0.53
C PRO A 519 9.14 33.62 1.65
N ILE A 520 9.66 32.97 2.69
CA ILE A 520 8.94 32.65 3.90
C ILE A 520 9.10 33.81 4.88
N ALA A 521 8.03 34.57 5.09
CA ALA A 521 8.02 35.71 6.00
C ALA A 521 8.02 35.28 7.48
N ALA A 522 7.36 34.16 7.80
CA ALA A 522 7.32 33.59 9.13
C ALA A 522 7.07 32.09 9.08
N ALA A 523 7.68 31.34 9.99
CA ALA A 523 7.48 29.90 10.14
C ALA A 523 7.52 29.51 11.63
N SER A 524 6.74 28.50 12.00
CA SER A 524 6.64 27.99 13.37
C SER A 524 6.24 26.51 13.36
N GLY A 525 6.24 25.85 14.53
CA GLY A 525 5.84 24.44 14.64
C GLY A 525 6.97 23.43 14.35
N GLY A 526 8.23 23.82 14.59
CA GLY A 526 9.40 22.97 14.34
C GLY A 526 9.79 22.84 12.87
N THR A 527 9.30 23.74 12.03
CA THR A 527 9.62 23.83 10.61
C THR A 527 11.02 24.36 10.37
N ILE A 528 11.69 23.90 9.32
CA ILE A 528 13.05 24.35 8.96
C ILE A 528 12.99 25.09 7.61
N PRO A 529 13.17 26.42 7.57
CA PRO A 529 13.31 27.15 6.32
C PRO A 529 14.59 26.76 5.58
N LEU A 530 14.50 26.64 4.27
CA LEU A 530 15.56 26.14 3.39
C LEU A 530 15.66 27.00 2.14
N ASN A 531 16.78 26.88 1.43
CA ASN A 531 17.09 27.70 0.24
C ASN A 531 16.89 29.20 0.49
N SER A 532 17.57 29.76 1.50
CA SER A 532 17.41 31.16 1.90
C SER A 532 15.95 31.54 2.23
N GLY A 533 15.17 30.59 2.76
CA GLY A 533 13.77 30.78 3.12
C GLY A 533 12.81 30.73 1.93
N ARG A 534 13.13 30.02 0.85
CA ARG A 534 12.29 29.89 -0.36
C ARG A 534 11.48 28.58 -0.40
N TRP A 535 11.71 27.69 0.56
CA TRP A 535 10.84 26.56 0.88
C TRP A 535 11.10 26.10 2.32
N VAL A 536 10.23 25.25 2.85
CA VAL A 536 10.23 24.87 4.27
C VAL A 536 10.06 23.37 4.43
N GLN A 537 10.87 22.75 5.27
CA GLN A 537 10.62 21.40 5.75
C GLN A 537 9.60 21.43 6.89
N LEU A 538 8.50 20.72 6.73
CA LEU A 538 7.39 20.60 7.69
C LEU A 538 7.61 19.50 8.73
N ALA A 539 8.16 18.36 8.29
CA ALA A 539 8.41 17.20 9.13
C ALA A 539 9.29 16.16 8.44
N THR A 540 9.82 15.26 9.25
CA THR A 540 10.39 13.98 8.82
C THR A 540 9.47 12.86 9.30
N PHE A 541 9.34 11.80 8.50
CA PHE A 541 8.58 10.63 8.85
C PHE A 541 9.43 9.38 8.70
N GLU A 542 9.19 8.41 9.57
CA GLU A 542 9.81 7.10 9.52
C GLU A 542 8.75 6.00 9.65
N ARG A 543 8.84 4.99 8.79
CA ARG A 543 7.90 3.87 8.74
C ARG A 543 8.43 2.72 9.58
N TYR A 544 7.58 2.23 10.48
CA TYR A 544 7.83 1.04 11.28
C TYR A 544 6.70 0.03 11.04
N GLY A 545 6.93 -0.89 10.10
CA GLY A 545 5.89 -1.78 9.61
C GLY A 545 4.76 -1.00 8.93
N LEU A 546 3.55 -1.08 9.46
CA LEU A 546 2.37 -0.39 8.91
C LEU A 546 2.20 1.04 9.40
N ASN A 547 3.01 1.50 10.37
CA ASN A 547 2.83 2.82 10.98
C ASN A 547 3.84 3.81 10.42
N LEU A 548 3.36 4.91 9.84
CA LEU A 548 4.17 6.09 9.56
C LEU A 548 4.21 7.01 10.79
N ILE A 549 5.40 7.17 11.36
CA ILE A 549 5.59 7.96 12.58
C ILE A 549 6.22 9.30 12.22
N ARG A 550 5.58 10.40 12.64
CA ARG A 550 6.18 11.73 12.58
C ARG A 550 7.36 11.81 13.54
N GLN A 551 8.55 11.98 12.99
CA GLN A 551 9.72 12.25 13.80
C GLN A 551 9.65 13.69 14.32
N THR A 552 9.83 13.84 15.63
CA THR A 552 10.08 15.16 16.22
C THR A 552 11.56 15.44 15.99
N THR A 553 11.91 15.83 14.77
CA THR A 553 13.32 15.97 14.38
C THR A 553 13.97 17.08 15.19
N THR A 554 14.78 16.69 16.17
CA THR A 554 16.03 17.39 16.44
C THR A 554 17.06 16.67 15.57
N LEU A 555 17.63 17.34 14.57
CA LEU A 555 18.88 16.86 13.97
C LEU A 555 19.85 16.62 15.12
N LYS A 556 20.30 15.37 15.32
CA LYS A 556 21.21 15.00 16.40
C LYS A 556 22.64 15.40 16.04
N LEU A 557 22.84 16.70 15.84
CA LEU A 557 24.17 17.24 15.69
C LEU A 557 24.89 17.13 17.04
N THR A 558 26.12 16.63 17.01
CA THR A 558 27.04 16.79 18.14
C THR A 558 27.31 18.29 18.29
N PRO A 559 26.83 18.95 19.36
CA PRO A 559 26.98 20.38 19.50
C PRO A 559 28.44 20.72 19.76
N LEU A 560 28.92 21.76 19.11
CA LEU A 560 30.27 22.28 19.28
C LEU A 560 30.24 23.58 20.11
N SER A 561 31.27 23.79 20.93
CA SER A 561 31.44 25.06 21.63
C SER A 561 31.65 26.20 20.63
N LEU A 562 30.72 27.17 20.62
CA LEU A 562 30.73 28.32 19.72
C LEU A 562 32.00 29.21 19.81
N ALA A 563 32.79 29.05 20.87
CA ALA A 563 33.99 29.84 21.14
C ALA A 563 35.25 29.28 20.45
N GLU A 564 35.28 28.01 20.07
CA GLU A 564 36.54 27.33 19.69
C GLU A 564 36.68 27.06 18.19
N ILE A 565 35.60 27.02 17.41
CA ILE A 565 35.63 26.63 15.99
C ILE A 565 35.08 27.75 15.10
N ARG A 566 35.89 28.81 14.98
CA ARG A 566 35.62 29.97 14.12
C ARG A 566 36.62 30.00 12.98
N PHE A 567 36.14 29.80 11.75
CA PHE A 567 36.94 29.95 10.54
C PHE A 567 36.95 31.41 10.09
N GLY A 568 38.14 32.00 10.02
CA GLY A 568 38.31 33.40 9.70
C GLY A 568 37.57 34.32 10.70
N PRO A 569 37.07 35.49 10.25
CA PRO A 569 36.47 36.46 11.18
C PRO A 569 35.05 36.12 11.63
N ALA A 570 34.28 35.36 10.83
CA ALA A 570 32.82 35.35 10.97
C ALA A 570 32.14 33.98 10.88
N ILE A 571 32.76 32.97 10.26
CA ILE A 571 32.14 31.66 10.03
C ILE A 571 32.37 30.75 11.24
N ARG A 572 31.32 30.10 11.74
CA ARG A 572 31.42 29.18 12.89
C ARG A 572 30.81 27.84 12.55
N LEU A 573 31.51 26.76 12.89
CA LEU A 573 30.94 25.41 12.89
C LEU A 573 30.28 25.17 14.24
N THR A 574 28.97 24.95 14.25
CA THR A 574 28.15 24.83 15.47
C THR A 574 27.78 23.40 15.81
N GLY A 575 27.88 22.48 14.86
CA GLY A 575 27.70 21.06 15.09
C GLY A 575 27.97 20.22 13.86
N PHE A 576 28.07 18.91 14.06
CA PHE A 576 28.16 17.94 12.97
C PHE A 576 27.48 16.62 13.35
N ASP A 577 27.06 15.86 12.36
CA ASP A 577 26.64 14.47 12.49
C ASP A 577 27.49 13.62 11.53
N LEU A 578 28.27 12.72 12.13
CA LEU A 578 29.11 11.78 11.43
C LEU A 578 28.37 10.45 11.44
N GLY A 579 28.10 9.90 10.25
CA GLY A 579 27.44 8.61 10.09
C GLY A 579 28.17 7.44 10.80
N PRO A 580 27.77 6.18 10.56
CA PRO A 580 28.31 5.04 11.29
C PRO A 580 29.84 4.99 11.32
N ALA A 581 30.42 4.80 12.51
CA ALA A 581 31.87 4.86 12.75
C ALA A 581 32.68 3.70 12.14
N ASN A 582 31.99 2.62 11.72
CA ASN A 582 32.59 1.46 11.07
C ASN A 582 32.19 1.47 9.59
N LEU A 583 33.18 1.62 8.71
CA LEU A 583 32.96 1.70 7.26
C LEU A 583 33.80 0.64 6.54
N GLN A 584 33.32 0.17 5.39
CA GLN A 584 34.07 -0.73 4.51
C GLN A 584 34.77 0.06 3.39
N PRO A 585 35.88 -0.46 2.84
CA PRO A 585 36.47 0.09 1.62
C PRO A 585 35.43 0.22 0.50
N GLY A 586 35.49 1.33 -0.24
CA GLY A 586 34.54 1.65 -1.32
C GLY A 586 33.19 2.22 -0.87
N ALA A 587 32.92 2.30 0.43
CA ALA A 587 31.71 2.96 0.95
C ALA A 587 31.73 4.48 0.74
N THR A 588 30.56 5.10 0.87
CA THR A 588 30.42 6.57 0.91
C THR A 588 30.13 6.99 2.34
N LEU A 589 30.92 7.93 2.87
CA LEU A 589 30.72 8.52 4.18
C LEU A 589 29.85 9.79 4.08
N PRO A 590 28.62 9.78 4.62
CA PRO A 590 27.86 11.00 4.78
C PRO A 590 28.36 11.80 5.99
N LEU A 591 28.48 13.12 5.82
CA LEU A 591 28.76 14.07 6.87
C LEU A 591 27.77 15.22 6.79
N LEU A 592 27.06 15.49 7.88
CA LEU A 592 26.24 16.69 8.03
C LEU A 592 26.97 17.67 8.93
N LEU A 593 27.07 18.91 8.49
CA LEU A 593 27.67 20.04 9.18
C LEU A 593 26.59 21.08 9.44
N GLN A 594 26.72 21.79 10.55
CA GLN A 594 25.92 22.96 10.85
C GLN A 594 26.83 24.15 11.08
N TRP A 595 26.56 25.20 10.33
CA TRP A 595 27.30 26.44 10.35
C TRP A 595 26.44 27.60 10.84
N THR A 596 27.09 28.69 11.23
CA THR A 596 26.44 30.00 11.35
C THR A 596 27.45 31.10 11.02
N THR A 597 26.97 32.31 10.72
CA THR A 597 27.84 33.47 10.49
C THR A 597 27.45 34.65 11.38
N ASP A 598 28.44 35.35 11.91
CA ASP A 598 28.24 36.53 12.75
C ASP A 598 28.21 37.85 11.97
N ALA A 599 28.65 37.84 10.72
CA ALA A 599 28.74 39.00 9.84
C ALA A 599 28.49 38.60 8.37
N PRO A 600 28.11 39.55 7.49
CA PRO A 600 28.02 39.28 6.05
C PRO A 600 29.36 38.79 5.50
N LEU A 601 29.33 37.75 4.66
CA LEU A 601 30.52 37.13 4.12
C LEU A 601 30.84 37.70 2.72
N PRO A 602 32.09 38.08 2.44
CA PRO A 602 32.45 38.81 1.21
C PRO A 602 32.46 37.94 -0.05
N GLY A 603 32.34 36.61 0.08
CA GLY A 603 32.41 35.67 -1.03
C GLY A 603 31.87 34.29 -0.67
N ASN A 604 31.97 33.39 -1.66
CA ASN A 604 31.57 31.98 -1.54
C ASN A 604 32.77 31.11 -1.23
N TYR A 605 32.81 30.57 -0.03
CA TYR A 605 33.86 29.64 0.43
C TYR A 605 33.48 28.20 0.10
N THR A 606 34.49 27.41 -0.25
CA THR A 606 34.39 25.97 -0.49
C THR A 606 34.78 25.23 0.78
N VAL A 607 33.95 24.25 1.16
CA VAL A 607 34.25 23.33 2.25
C VAL A 607 35.05 22.17 1.68
N PHE A 608 36.16 21.84 2.33
CA PHE A 608 36.90 20.62 2.05
C PHE A 608 36.75 19.63 3.19
N LEU A 609 36.68 18.35 2.84
CA LEU A 609 36.85 17.22 3.73
C LEU A 609 38.14 16.51 3.34
N HIS A 610 38.99 16.23 4.32
CA HIS A 610 40.18 15.42 4.14
C HIS A 610 40.15 14.22 5.07
N LEU A 611 40.36 13.04 4.50
CA LEU A 611 40.63 11.82 5.24
C LEU A 611 42.13 11.54 5.23
N LEU A 612 42.73 11.55 6.41
CA LEU A 612 44.17 11.36 6.60
C LEU A 612 44.45 9.98 7.22
N ALA A 613 45.49 9.31 6.75
CA ALA A 613 46.07 8.15 7.43
C ALA A 613 46.81 8.58 8.70
N ASP A 614 47.20 7.61 9.52
CA ASP A 614 47.90 7.84 10.81
C ASP A 614 49.26 8.55 10.63
N ASP A 615 49.87 8.44 9.44
CA ASP A 615 51.09 9.15 9.05
C ASP A 615 50.84 10.58 8.52
N GLY A 616 49.59 11.05 8.54
CA GLY A 616 49.17 12.36 8.04
C GLY A 616 48.97 12.43 6.52
N ARG A 617 49.15 11.32 5.79
CA ARG A 617 48.96 11.29 4.34
C ARG A 617 47.48 11.39 3.98
N LEU A 618 47.14 12.28 3.04
CA LEU A 618 45.80 12.39 2.47
C LEU A 618 45.44 11.12 1.67
N VAL A 619 44.28 10.54 1.97
CA VAL A 619 43.83 9.25 1.41
C VAL A 619 42.53 9.40 0.64
N ALA A 620 41.66 10.30 1.06
CA ALA A 620 40.47 10.71 0.33
C ALA A 620 40.18 12.20 0.60
N GLN A 621 39.56 12.86 -0.36
CA GLN A 621 39.10 14.25 -0.19
C GLN A 621 37.77 14.50 -0.90
N HIS A 622 37.07 15.52 -0.44
CA HIS A 622 35.86 16.02 -1.07
C HIS A 622 35.78 17.54 -0.90
N ASP A 623 35.59 18.27 -2.00
CA ASP A 623 35.53 19.72 -2.03
C ASP A 623 34.21 20.13 -2.68
N ALA A 624 33.40 20.91 -1.97
CA ALA A 624 32.16 21.45 -2.50
C ALA A 624 31.77 22.75 -1.81
N TYR A 625 30.98 23.58 -2.49
CA TYR A 625 30.27 24.66 -1.80
C TYR A 625 29.31 24.06 -0.77
N PRO A 626 29.03 24.76 0.34
CA PRO A 626 28.04 24.31 1.28
C PRO A 626 26.72 24.02 0.57
N THR A 627 26.18 22.85 0.80
CA THR A 627 24.96 22.39 0.14
C THR A 627 24.24 21.43 1.06
N TRP A 628 22.92 21.47 1.11
CA TRP A 628 22.18 20.38 1.73
C TRP A 628 21.17 19.86 0.73
N LEU A 629 19.92 20.31 0.85
CA LEU A 629 18.88 20.04 -0.12
C LEU A 629 18.97 20.99 -1.33
N THR A 630 19.58 22.17 -1.14
CA THR A 630 19.88 23.15 -2.19
C THR A 630 21.29 23.72 -1.98
N PRO A 631 21.92 24.28 -3.04
CA PRO A 631 23.16 25.03 -2.89
C PRO A 631 23.00 26.16 -1.88
N GLN A 632 23.96 26.31 -0.96
CA GLN A 632 23.95 27.32 0.10
C GLN A 632 25.23 28.18 0.05
N PRO A 633 25.39 29.03 -0.97
CA PRO A 633 26.56 29.89 -1.11
C PRO A 633 26.77 30.75 0.14
N THR A 634 27.99 30.75 0.70
CA THR A 634 28.27 31.41 1.98
C THR A 634 27.96 32.91 1.97
N SER A 635 28.08 33.59 0.83
CA SER A 635 27.73 35.01 0.70
C SER A 635 26.25 35.31 0.98
N GLN A 636 25.37 34.31 0.89
CA GLN A 636 23.92 34.44 1.12
C GLN A 636 23.49 33.99 2.53
N TRP A 637 24.43 33.59 3.39
CA TRP A 637 24.07 33.07 4.70
C TRP A 637 23.43 34.15 5.59
N PRO A 638 22.22 33.90 6.12
CA PRO A 638 21.59 34.80 7.08
C PRO A 638 22.39 34.87 8.39
N LEU A 639 22.45 36.08 8.95
CA LEU A 639 23.20 36.35 10.18
C LEU A 639 22.63 35.55 11.35
N ARG A 640 23.51 34.85 12.07
CA ARG A 640 23.23 34.10 13.31
C ARG A 640 22.13 33.05 13.18
N GLN A 641 21.85 32.59 11.97
CA GLN A 641 20.96 31.47 11.72
C GLN A 641 21.77 30.21 11.44
N PRO A 642 21.24 29.02 11.79
CA PRO A 642 21.88 27.75 11.46
C PRO A 642 21.79 27.46 9.97
N ILE A 643 22.90 27.02 9.37
CA ILE A 643 23.00 26.58 7.99
C ILE A 643 23.44 25.14 7.96
N LEU A 644 22.64 24.27 7.35
CA LEU A 644 22.95 22.86 7.20
C LEU A 644 23.69 22.61 5.89
N ASP A 645 24.69 21.76 5.98
CA ASP A 645 25.64 21.48 4.91
C ASP A 645 26.04 20.01 4.92
N ARG A 646 25.67 19.26 3.89
CA ARG A 646 25.85 17.83 3.75
C ARG A 646 26.89 17.54 2.66
N HIS A 647 27.85 16.71 3.03
CA HIS A 647 28.89 16.23 2.15
C HIS A 647 28.93 14.71 2.11
N GLU A 648 29.35 14.17 0.97
CA GLU A 648 29.49 12.73 0.76
C GLU A 648 30.92 12.42 0.31
N LEU A 649 31.71 11.85 1.22
CA LEU A 649 33.09 11.49 0.96
C LEU A 649 33.17 10.03 0.48
N LYS A 650 33.52 9.83 -0.79
CA LYS A 650 33.72 8.49 -1.36
C LYS A 650 35.06 7.91 -0.90
N LEU A 651 35.02 6.75 -0.25
CA LEU A 651 36.22 6.05 0.19
C LEU A 651 36.83 5.22 -0.97
N PRO A 652 38.17 5.15 -1.08
CA PRO A 652 38.83 4.25 -2.02
C PRO A 652 38.44 2.78 -1.78
N ALA A 653 38.30 1.99 -2.85
CA ALA A 653 37.94 0.57 -2.76
C ALA A 653 39.11 -0.31 -2.26
N ASP A 654 40.34 0.19 -2.38
CA ASP A 654 41.59 -0.43 -1.97
C ASP A 654 42.11 0.10 -0.62
N LEU A 655 41.26 0.80 0.13
CA LEU A 655 41.61 1.37 1.42
C LEU A 655 41.97 0.26 2.43
N ALA A 656 43.16 0.33 3.02
CA ALA A 656 43.60 -0.66 4.00
C ALA A 656 42.79 -0.54 5.32
N PRO A 657 42.47 -1.65 5.99
CA PRO A 657 41.88 -1.62 7.33
C PRO A 657 42.77 -0.85 8.30
N GLY A 658 42.18 0.05 9.09
CA GLY A 658 42.95 0.95 9.94
C GLY A 658 42.17 2.15 10.45
N ARG A 659 42.87 3.01 11.20
CA ARG A 659 42.34 4.27 11.73
C ARG A 659 42.70 5.42 10.81
N TYR A 660 41.73 6.30 10.60
CA TYR A 660 41.88 7.47 9.75
C TYR A 660 41.26 8.70 10.42
N THR A 661 41.89 9.86 10.24
CA THR A 661 41.43 11.13 10.79
C THR A 661 40.62 11.88 9.74
N LEU A 662 39.38 12.25 10.06
CA LEU A 662 38.57 13.13 9.22
C LEU A 662 38.68 14.57 9.72
N GLN A 663 39.02 15.49 8.82
CA GLN A 663 39.05 16.92 9.10
C GLN A 663 38.25 17.72 8.08
N VAL A 664 37.76 18.88 8.50
CA VAL A 664 36.96 19.82 7.70
C VAL A 664 37.59 21.21 7.74
N GLY A 665 37.57 21.94 6.63
CA GLY A 665 37.93 23.35 6.60
C GLY A 665 37.31 24.10 5.44
N LEU A 666 37.61 25.40 5.36
CA LEU A 666 37.06 26.33 4.39
C LEU A 666 38.17 27.06 3.63
N TYR A 667 37.99 27.29 2.34
CA TYR A 667 38.89 28.10 1.54
C TYR A 667 38.14 28.93 0.49
N ASP A 668 38.78 29.98 0.04
CA ASP A 668 38.32 30.75 -1.11
C ASP A 668 38.82 30.07 -2.40
N ALA A 669 37.90 29.61 -3.25
CA ALA A 669 38.25 28.87 -4.46
C ALA A 669 38.93 29.72 -5.55
N GLN A 670 38.86 31.05 -5.48
CA GLN A 670 39.52 31.95 -6.43
C GLN A 670 40.99 32.19 -6.04
N THR A 671 41.25 32.33 -4.75
CA THR A 671 42.59 32.64 -4.22
C THR A 671 43.32 31.40 -3.70
N MET A 672 42.61 30.29 -3.52
CA MET A 672 43.05 29.08 -2.82
C MET A 672 43.46 29.33 -1.36
N GLN A 673 43.09 30.48 -0.79
CA GLN A 673 43.43 30.84 0.58
C GLN A 673 42.51 30.12 1.56
N ARG A 674 43.10 29.33 2.47
CA ARG A 674 42.37 28.67 3.56
C ARG A 674 42.06 29.63 4.71
N LEU A 675 40.92 29.42 5.34
CA LEU A 675 40.50 30.17 6.52
C LEU A 675 41.11 29.55 7.78
N ALA A 676 41.85 30.35 8.55
CA ALA A 676 42.45 29.92 9.80
C ALA A 676 41.41 29.84 10.93
N LEU A 677 41.62 28.88 11.83
CA LEU A 677 41.02 28.76 13.14
C LEU A 677 41.76 29.66 14.17
N PRO A 678 41.20 29.91 15.36
CA PRO A 678 41.82 30.79 16.36
C PRO A 678 43.20 30.31 16.86
N ASP A 679 43.47 29.01 16.78
CA ASP A 679 44.75 28.39 17.14
C ASP A 679 45.80 28.45 16.02
N GLY A 680 45.45 29.01 14.86
CA GLY A 680 46.32 29.13 13.69
C GLY A 680 46.31 27.91 12.76
N SER A 681 45.60 26.83 13.11
CA SER A 681 45.33 25.72 12.18
C SER A 681 44.32 26.14 11.11
N ASP A 682 44.16 25.36 10.05
CA ASP A 682 43.25 25.66 8.92
C ASP A 682 42.14 24.61 8.72
N ALA A 683 42.07 23.63 9.62
CA ALA A 683 41.10 22.54 9.58
C ALA A 683 40.73 22.08 10.99
N PHE A 684 39.46 21.76 11.18
CA PHE A 684 38.92 21.18 12.41
C PHE A 684 38.85 19.66 12.28
N ILE A 685 39.31 18.91 13.29
CA ILE A 685 39.20 17.45 13.31
C ILE A 685 37.79 17.05 13.75
N VAL A 686 37.03 16.46 12.84
CA VAL A 686 35.65 16.00 13.06
C VAL A 686 35.65 14.72 13.89
N GLY A 687 36.57 13.80 13.63
CA GLY A 687 36.67 12.54 14.36
C GLY A 687 37.64 11.52 13.76
N GLN A 688 37.70 10.36 14.41
CA GLN A 688 38.47 9.18 13.97
C GLN A 688 37.52 8.14 13.37
N LEU A 689 37.87 7.60 12.21
CA LEU A 689 37.12 6.56 11.50
C LEU A 689 37.88 5.23 11.54
N GLN A 690 37.15 4.14 11.75
CA GLN A 690 37.71 2.80 11.69
C GLN A 690 37.24 2.10 10.41
N ILE A 691 38.19 1.75 9.56
CA ILE A 691 37.96 0.94 8.35
C ILE A 691 38.22 -0.52 8.69
N GLN A 692 37.25 -1.39 8.34
CA GLN A 692 37.28 -2.83 8.63
C GLN A 692 37.85 -3.66 7.48
#